data_AF-A0A7C0UWW2-F1
#
_entry.id   AF-A0A7C0UWW2-F1
#
_cell.length_a   1.000
_cell.length_b   1.000
_cell.length_c   1.000
_cell.angle_alpha   90.00
_cell.angle_beta   90.00
_cell.angle_gamma   90.00
#
_symmetry.space_group_name_H-M   'P 1'
#
loop_
_entity.id
_entity.type
_entity.pdbx_description
1 polymer ?
#
loop_
_entity_poly.entity_id
_entity_poly.type
_entity_poly.pdbx_seq_one_letter_code
_entity_poly.pdbx_strand_id
1 'polypeptide(L)'
;MRRKRVRGKAAKGQFSIIAALLISVVLVTAVMVTYSNIRNNPLGEPPQVLAAIEEVNFGIQQILGFSVGYYGSILQVTGNTTYAQEKTDSYLQSGLLYISDTHPDWNPSFELSQSEFGINWFNTTSYSYGKLAVTYNLTGLGISGMRHNVTSILKVSVLESSDPSQAKIRVVTEGDEPLLTLEEENFRFYYYDYSTSTWKLATSDSSPVVLSNGTYILSFPPEINSTTAYSVQVSDHRGIIVTASSFTHYTYEFSWNQTLYQGLTYDTVTVEVIQNGTMRWLGRSLEFTTDTYPIPPIPVKAFRVSANADPSNISDLKAKQIPFQIEDWASNYQLPLGLASNASVFGGRNMIVFLVNHNVHNVTLWWNGSDKATQTPYAFRCIYFNGDNPGSHTLTNGILTLSFSGDFTITSTVGSSSCQAEFMQINNEWSIYGSSEAYWIHHGVVRDIVQQEAEWSGGATNCPNLYAYIVITLPANATYYTYFLRFMFLNSIQDRDLSDLRGVRVRTSVSKNKWTSSWSKIYTENGTQAGMPQISLEEGLFYNFSGSFPSGWAHHWAEMVENDHGFGIMFRTADNYHLYLFDQMAGDKTGGLRISDSRNGGTQNVEINLKLVDRVPANDFQSALDTFWSGAIVTFDGLDPIYTDMGGTSGLWVMAEHPPVVSLTVSR
;
A
#
# COMPACT_ATOMS: atom_id res chain seq x y z
N MET A 1 99.70 88.50 31.13
CA MET A 1 99.46 87.25 30.35
C MET A 1 97.96 86.96 30.31
N ARG A 2 97.43 86.68 29.12
CA ARG A 2 96.01 86.71 28.73
C ARG A 2 95.21 85.49 29.21
N ARG A 3 93.99 85.74 29.70
CA ARG A 3 92.87 84.79 29.86
C ARG A 3 92.60 84.01 28.57
N LYS A 4 92.29 82.70 28.66
CA LYS A 4 91.42 82.02 27.69
C LYS A 4 90.31 81.21 28.38
N ARG A 5 89.10 81.52 27.93
CA ARG A 5 87.78 81.08 28.38
C ARG A 5 87.58 79.57 28.30
N VAL A 6 86.98 79.02 29.34
CA VAL A 6 86.17 77.80 29.27
C VAL A 6 84.84 78.16 28.61
N ARG A 7 84.58 77.65 27.41
CA ARG A 7 83.23 77.55 26.82
C ARG A 7 83.29 76.52 25.70
N GLY A 8 82.58 75.40 25.84
CA GLY A 8 82.45 74.44 24.73
C GLY A 8 82.14 72.98 25.02
N LYS A 9 81.70 72.58 26.23
CA LYS A 9 81.24 71.18 26.47
C LYS A 9 79.73 71.01 26.69
N ALA A 10 78.98 72.08 26.96
CA ALA A 10 77.51 72.01 27.08
C ALA A 10 76.76 71.98 25.73
N ALA A 11 77.32 72.57 24.67
CA ALA A 11 76.65 72.70 23.37
C ALA A 11 76.60 71.41 22.55
N LYS A 12 77.55 70.47 22.74
CA LYS A 12 77.59 69.20 21.99
C LYS A 12 76.65 68.14 22.59
N GLY A 13 76.51 68.09 23.92
CA GLY A 13 75.54 67.21 24.58
C GLY A 13 74.09 67.61 24.30
N GLN A 14 73.81 68.92 24.28
CA GLN A 14 72.49 69.44 23.87
C GLN A 14 72.18 69.14 22.40
N PHE A 15 73.16 69.23 21.49
CA PHE A 15 72.94 68.88 20.08
C PHE A 15 72.62 67.40 19.87
N SER A 16 73.31 66.48 20.57
CA SER A 16 73.00 65.05 20.49
C SER A 16 71.66 64.69 21.13
N ILE A 17 71.26 65.36 22.21
CA ILE A 17 69.94 65.14 22.84
C ILE A 17 68.83 65.69 21.95
N ILE A 18 69.02 66.88 21.35
CA ILE A 18 68.06 67.46 20.40
C ILE A 18 67.97 66.58 19.14
N ALA A 19 69.10 66.11 18.60
CA ALA A 19 69.10 65.20 17.45
C ALA A 19 68.42 63.86 17.76
N ALA A 20 68.65 63.28 18.94
CA ALA A 20 67.99 62.05 19.37
C ALA A 20 66.48 62.24 19.59
N LEU A 21 66.06 63.35 20.20
CA LEU A 21 64.64 63.71 20.33
C LEU A 21 63.99 63.93 18.97
N LEU A 22 64.69 64.58 18.03
CA LEU A 22 64.18 64.86 16.70
C LEU A 22 64.07 63.58 15.86
N ILE A 23 65.04 62.66 15.98
CA ILE A 23 64.97 61.32 15.38
C ILE A 23 63.82 60.50 15.99
N SER A 24 63.63 60.54 17.32
CA SER A 24 62.52 59.86 17.97
C SER A 24 61.16 60.44 17.56
N VAL A 25 61.04 61.75 17.45
CA VAL A 25 59.82 62.40 16.95
C VAL A 25 59.55 62.02 15.51
N VAL A 26 60.58 61.99 14.64
CA VAL A 26 60.47 61.55 13.24
C VAL A 26 60.10 60.07 13.15
N LEU A 27 60.65 59.20 14.00
CA LEU A 27 60.28 57.78 14.05
C LEU A 27 58.85 57.58 14.53
N VAL A 28 58.42 58.29 15.58
CA VAL A 28 57.04 58.20 16.08
C VAL A 28 56.05 58.78 15.07
N THR A 29 56.38 59.90 14.40
CA THR A 29 55.55 60.42 13.30
C THR A 29 55.57 59.51 12.08
N ALA A 30 56.69 58.89 11.72
CA ALA A 30 56.73 57.92 10.64
C ALA A 30 55.89 56.69 10.97
N VAL A 31 55.95 56.17 12.21
CA VAL A 31 55.09 55.05 12.65
C VAL A 31 53.63 55.46 12.69
N MET A 32 53.29 56.65 13.21
CA MET A 32 51.90 57.15 13.21
C MET A 32 51.38 57.44 11.81
N VAL A 33 52.19 57.99 10.91
CA VAL A 33 51.83 58.24 9.51
C VAL A 33 51.75 56.92 8.74
N THR A 34 52.61 55.94 9.02
CA THR A 34 52.53 54.61 8.40
C THR A 34 51.32 53.84 8.93
N TYR A 35 51.03 53.90 10.23
CA TYR A 35 49.84 53.29 10.83
C TYR A 35 48.55 53.99 10.38
N SER A 36 48.57 55.33 10.26
CA SER A 36 47.47 56.11 9.70
C SER A 36 47.31 55.86 8.21
N ASN A 37 48.39 55.70 7.44
CA ASN A 37 48.34 55.32 6.03
C ASN A 37 47.98 53.85 5.83
N ILE A 38 48.21 52.94 6.79
CA ILE A 38 47.72 51.55 6.73
C ILE A 38 46.24 51.49 7.13
N ARG A 39 45.83 52.31 8.12
CA ARG A 39 44.45 52.39 8.61
C ARG A 39 43.52 53.21 7.70
N ASN A 40 44.08 54.21 7.00
CA ASN A 40 43.35 55.12 6.10
C ASN A 40 43.81 55.00 4.63
N ASN A 41 44.74 54.08 4.28
CA ASN A 41 44.76 53.61 2.88
C ASN A 41 43.51 52.76 2.71
N PRO A 42 42.67 53.04 1.71
CA PRO A 42 41.97 51.97 1.06
C PRO A 42 43.06 51.18 0.32
N LEU A 43 43.73 50.26 1.03
CA LEU A 43 44.24 49.08 0.34
C LEU A 43 42.99 48.52 -0.33
N GLY A 44 42.91 48.69 -1.65
CA GLY A 44 41.73 48.37 -2.43
C GLY A 44 41.15 47.07 -1.92
N GLU A 45 39.84 47.09 -1.67
CA GLU A 45 39.12 45.93 -1.16
C GLU A 45 39.63 44.69 -1.90
N PRO A 46 39.93 43.58 -1.18
CA PRO A 46 40.35 42.34 -1.82
C PRO A 46 39.37 42.05 -2.96
N PRO A 47 39.80 41.48 -4.11
CA PRO A 47 39.04 41.54 -5.36
C PRO A 47 37.58 41.13 -5.14
N GLN A 48 36.69 42.12 -4.96
CA GLN A 48 35.29 41.91 -4.57
C GLN A 48 34.55 41.05 -5.59
N VAL A 49 34.98 41.14 -6.85
CA VAL A 49 34.44 40.41 -7.99
C VAL A 49 34.61 38.90 -7.84
N LEU A 50 35.80 38.41 -7.48
CA LEU A 50 36.04 36.96 -7.41
C LEU A 50 35.32 36.36 -6.20
N ALA A 51 35.40 37.04 -5.04
CA ALA A 51 34.68 36.63 -3.84
C ALA A 51 33.17 36.61 -4.05
N ALA A 52 32.60 37.62 -4.72
CA ALA A 52 31.17 37.66 -5.04
C ALA A 52 30.75 36.53 -6.00
N ILE A 53 31.55 36.24 -7.02
CA ILE A 53 31.30 35.10 -7.94
C ILE A 53 31.34 33.77 -7.17
N GLU A 54 32.36 33.56 -6.32
CA GLU A 54 32.51 32.36 -5.51
C GLU A 54 31.36 32.20 -4.52
N GLU A 55 30.94 33.27 -3.85
CA GLU A 55 29.84 33.27 -2.90
C GLU A 55 28.49 33.00 -3.57
N VAL A 56 28.22 33.62 -4.73
CA VAL A 56 27.00 33.35 -5.51
C VAL A 56 26.98 31.91 -6.01
N ASN A 57 28.08 31.40 -6.56
CA ASN A 57 28.18 30.01 -7.01
C ASN A 57 27.97 29.04 -5.83
N PHE A 58 28.58 29.31 -4.69
CA PHE A 58 28.39 28.53 -3.47
C PHE A 58 26.94 28.56 -2.99
N GLY A 59 26.31 29.73 -2.96
CA GLY A 59 24.90 29.90 -2.61
C GLY A 59 23.97 29.10 -3.54
N ILE A 60 24.20 29.17 -4.85
CA ILE A 60 23.44 28.39 -5.85
C ILE A 60 23.59 26.88 -5.58
N GLN A 61 24.80 26.39 -5.30
CA GLN A 61 25.05 24.98 -4.97
C GLN A 61 24.31 24.55 -3.69
N GLN A 62 24.32 25.38 -2.64
CA GLN A 62 23.62 25.09 -1.38
C GLN A 62 22.10 25.04 -1.58
N ILE A 63 21.53 26.03 -2.26
CA ILE A 63 20.08 26.07 -2.54
C ILE A 63 19.66 24.86 -3.37
N LEU A 64 20.47 24.44 -4.35
CA LEU A 64 20.21 23.22 -5.10
C LEU A 64 20.14 22.00 -4.18
N GLY A 65 21.13 21.83 -3.29
CA GLY A 65 21.14 20.73 -2.32
C GLY A 65 19.87 20.69 -1.45
N PHE A 66 19.48 21.83 -0.88
CA PHE A 66 18.22 21.95 -0.11
C PHE A 66 16.98 21.67 -0.97
N SER A 67 16.97 22.12 -2.23
CA SER A 67 15.85 21.90 -3.15
C SER A 67 15.67 20.41 -3.48
N VAL A 68 16.77 19.65 -3.63
CA VAL A 68 16.71 18.19 -3.80
C VAL A 68 16.15 17.52 -2.55
N GLY A 69 16.59 17.93 -1.35
CA GLY A 69 16.04 17.45 -0.09
C GLY A 69 14.54 17.74 0.06
N TYR A 70 14.13 18.96 -0.26
CA TYR A 70 12.74 19.39 -0.24
C TYR A 70 11.87 18.58 -1.21
N TYR A 71 12.36 18.35 -2.43
CA TYR A 71 11.70 17.50 -3.43
C TYR A 71 11.46 16.08 -2.90
N GLY A 72 12.51 15.46 -2.34
CA GLY A 72 12.41 14.15 -1.71
C GLY A 72 11.39 14.11 -0.58
N SER A 73 11.39 15.12 0.31
CA SER A 73 10.47 15.16 1.46
C SER A 73 9.00 15.19 1.06
N ILE A 74 8.66 15.89 -0.02
CA ILE A 74 7.28 15.93 -0.55
C ILE A 74 6.92 14.56 -1.13
N LEU A 75 7.83 13.94 -1.89
CA LEU A 75 7.59 12.63 -2.49
C LEU A 75 7.43 11.52 -1.46
N GLN A 76 8.20 11.57 -0.36
CA GLN A 76 8.10 10.58 0.72
C GLN A 76 6.69 10.53 1.33
N VAL A 77 6.00 11.67 1.40
CA VAL A 77 4.67 11.78 2.00
C VAL A 77 3.55 11.60 0.97
N THR A 78 3.73 12.17 -0.22
CA THR A 78 2.65 12.25 -1.22
C THR A 78 2.80 11.23 -2.34
N GLY A 79 4.02 10.98 -2.84
CA GLY A 79 4.22 10.28 -4.12
C GLY A 79 3.82 11.09 -5.36
N ASN A 80 3.38 12.35 -5.19
CA ASN A 80 2.93 13.22 -6.29
C ASN A 80 4.10 14.02 -6.87
N THR A 81 4.57 13.58 -8.04
CA THR A 81 5.73 14.19 -8.72
C THR A 81 5.49 15.57 -9.29
N THR A 82 4.30 15.83 -9.82
CA THR A 82 3.97 17.15 -10.37
C THR A 82 3.92 18.18 -9.25
N TYR A 83 3.25 17.83 -8.15
CA TYR A 83 3.17 18.70 -6.97
C TYR A 83 4.55 18.93 -6.33
N ALA A 84 5.36 17.87 -6.19
CA ALA A 84 6.72 18.00 -5.69
C ALA A 84 7.57 18.92 -6.57
N GLN A 85 7.49 18.78 -7.90
CA GLN A 85 8.22 19.62 -8.84
C GLN A 85 7.81 21.09 -8.73
N GLU A 86 6.51 21.40 -8.76
CA GLU A 86 5.99 22.77 -8.65
C GLU A 86 6.42 23.46 -7.35
N LYS A 87 6.32 22.74 -6.22
CA LYS A 87 6.74 23.27 -4.92
C LYS A 87 8.23 23.48 -4.83
N THR A 88 9.03 22.54 -5.34
CA THR A 88 10.48 22.66 -5.34
C THR A 88 10.96 23.79 -6.26
N ASP A 89 10.37 23.96 -7.44
CA ASP A 89 10.72 25.06 -8.34
C ASP A 89 10.39 26.43 -7.71
N SER A 90 9.25 26.55 -7.03
CA SER A 90 8.91 27.77 -6.28
C SER A 90 9.86 28.05 -5.12
N TYR A 91 10.29 27.00 -4.39
CA TYR A 91 11.28 27.11 -3.33
C TYR A 91 12.65 27.54 -3.88
N LEU A 92 13.11 26.91 -4.97
CA LEU A 92 14.36 27.24 -5.65
C LEU A 92 14.39 28.71 -6.10
N GLN A 93 13.32 29.18 -6.75
CA GLN A 93 13.19 30.58 -7.15
C GLN A 93 13.26 31.54 -5.96
N SER A 94 12.57 31.21 -4.85
CA SER A 94 12.62 32.02 -3.63
C SER A 94 14.02 32.06 -3.02
N GLY A 95 14.76 30.94 -3.07
CA GLY A 95 16.16 30.89 -2.64
C GLY A 95 17.07 31.78 -3.48
N LEU A 96 16.89 31.80 -4.81
CA LEU A 96 17.67 32.68 -5.69
C LEU A 96 17.38 34.17 -5.43
N LEU A 97 16.11 34.52 -5.16
CA LEU A 97 15.75 35.87 -4.70
C LEU A 97 16.40 36.19 -3.36
N TYR A 98 16.47 35.25 -2.43
CA TYR A 98 17.15 35.45 -1.14
C TYR A 98 18.65 35.76 -1.30
N ILE A 99 19.35 35.11 -2.23
CA ILE A 99 20.74 35.50 -2.58
C ILE A 99 20.77 36.95 -3.04
N SER A 100 19.79 37.36 -3.84
CA SER A 100 19.69 38.74 -4.32
C SER A 100 19.48 39.75 -3.21
N ASP A 101 18.63 39.43 -2.24
CA ASP A 101 18.31 40.31 -1.12
C ASP A 101 19.44 40.39 -0.09
N THR A 102 20.32 39.37 -0.04
CA THR A 102 21.47 39.35 0.87
C THR A 102 22.56 40.33 0.42
N HIS A 103 22.73 40.53 -0.89
CA HIS A 103 23.73 41.42 -1.49
C HIS A 103 23.10 42.42 -2.49
N PRO A 104 22.28 43.37 -2.01
CA PRO A 104 21.58 44.31 -2.88
C PRO A 104 22.54 45.25 -3.63
N ASP A 105 23.73 45.48 -3.08
CA ASP A 105 24.81 46.27 -3.67
C ASP A 105 25.40 45.61 -4.94
N TRP A 106 25.38 44.28 -5.05
CA TRP A 106 25.82 43.56 -6.25
C TRP A 106 24.78 43.61 -7.36
N ASN A 107 23.54 43.99 -7.02
CA ASN A 107 22.36 43.97 -7.88
C ASN A 107 22.28 42.71 -8.76
N PRO A 108 22.20 41.52 -8.13
CA PRO A 108 22.23 40.26 -8.85
C PRO A 108 20.89 40.00 -9.56
N SER A 109 20.94 39.28 -10.67
CA SER A 109 19.77 38.78 -11.38
C SER A 109 20.04 37.38 -11.89
N PHE A 110 19.04 36.51 -11.84
CA PHE A 110 19.17 35.10 -12.17
C PHE A 110 18.18 34.71 -13.26
N GLU A 111 18.68 34.01 -14.28
CA GLU A 111 17.89 33.42 -15.35
C GLU A 111 18.13 31.90 -15.36
N LEU A 112 17.05 31.14 -15.19
CA LEU A 112 17.09 29.69 -15.16
C LEU A 112 16.98 29.14 -16.59
N SER A 113 18.00 28.41 -17.03
CA SER A 113 18.00 27.71 -18.33
C SER A 113 17.66 26.22 -18.19
N GLN A 114 17.88 25.63 -17.01
CA GLN A 114 17.50 24.26 -16.67
C GLN A 114 17.22 24.13 -15.17
N SER A 115 16.14 23.45 -14.80
CA SER A 115 15.85 22.93 -13.46
C SER A 115 15.33 21.50 -13.62
N GLU A 116 16.04 20.52 -13.06
CA GLU A 116 15.61 19.12 -13.06
C GLU A 116 15.88 18.51 -11.69
N PHE A 117 14.88 17.84 -11.14
CA PHE A 117 15.01 17.01 -9.95
C PHE A 117 14.63 15.58 -10.29
N GLY A 118 15.16 14.62 -9.55
CA GLY A 118 14.63 13.27 -9.62
C GLY A 118 15.18 12.31 -8.58
N ILE A 119 14.49 11.19 -8.46
CA ILE A 119 14.83 10.14 -7.50
C ILE A 119 14.75 8.75 -8.15
N ASN A 120 15.43 7.80 -7.53
CA ASN A 120 15.17 6.39 -7.70
C ASN A 120 15.34 5.73 -6.34
N TRP A 121 14.24 5.35 -5.69
CA TRP A 121 14.23 4.82 -4.32
C TRP A 121 13.79 3.35 -4.28
N PHE A 122 13.97 2.72 -3.12
CA PHE A 122 13.60 1.33 -2.86
C PHE A 122 14.26 0.33 -3.83
N ASN A 123 15.47 0.66 -4.27
CA ASN A 123 16.33 -0.20 -5.08
C ASN A 123 17.64 -0.47 -4.33
N THR A 124 18.35 -1.53 -4.73
CA THR A 124 19.69 -1.85 -4.18
C THR A 124 20.70 -0.75 -4.44
N THR A 125 20.56 0.00 -5.52
CA THR A 125 21.22 1.29 -5.73
C THR A 125 20.17 2.36 -5.96
N SER A 126 20.06 3.25 -5.00
CA SER A 126 19.09 4.34 -4.97
C SER A 126 19.79 5.69 -4.97
N TYR A 127 19.10 6.73 -5.42
CA TYR A 127 19.67 8.07 -5.47
C TYR A 127 18.58 9.15 -5.45
N SER A 128 19.02 10.36 -5.12
CA SER A 128 18.27 11.62 -5.28
C SER A 128 19.21 12.62 -5.90
N TYR A 129 18.73 13.37 -6.90
CA TYR A 129 19.57 14.35 -7.59
C TYR A 129 18.80 15.61 -8.00
N GLY A 130 19.56 16.66 -8.26
CA GLY A 130 19.13 17.90 -8.87
C GLY A 130 20.18 18.42 -9.83
N LYS A 131 19.73 19.02 -10.93
CA LYS A 131 20.56 19.72 -11.91
C LYS A 131 19.98 21.09 -12.15
N LEU A 132 20.87 22.08 -12.17
CA LEU A 132 20.48 23.46 -12.32
C LEU A 132 21.51 24.17 -13.20
N ALA A 133 21.02 24.87 -14.21
CA ALA A 133 21.84 25.72 -15.09
C ALA A 133 21.32 27.14 -15.02
N VAL A 134 22.10 28.02 -14.41
CA VAL A 134 21.74 29.43 -14.16
C VAL A 134 22.66 30.34 -14.94
N THR A 135 22.10 31.34 -15.59
CA THR A 135 22.85 32.52 -16.03
C THR A 135 22.57 33.65 -15.05
N TYR A 136 23.60 34.28 -14.49
CA TYR A 136 23.42 35.40 -13.59
C TYR A 136 24.26 36.61 -13.98
N ASN A 137 23.77 37.80 -13.59
CA ASN A 137 24.48 39.07 -13.71
C ASN A 137 24.66 39.66 -12.33
N LEU A 138 25.81 40.28 -12.05
CA LEU A 138 26.06 41.10 -10.85
C LEU A 138 26.32 42.52 -11.33
N THR A 139 25.24 43.20 -11.71
CA THR A 139 25.34 44.48 -12.44
C THR A 139 25.92 45.61 -11.60
N GLY A 140 25.75 45.55 -10.28
CA GLY A 140 26.39 46.47 -9.33
C GLY A 140 27.92 46.34 -9.32
N LEU A 141 28.45 45.18 -9.73
CA LEU A 141 29.88 44.90 -9.90
C LEU A 141 30.35 44.93 -11.36
N GLY A 142 29.47 45.26 -12.31
CA GLY A 142 29.79 45.30 -13.75
C GLY A 142 29.92 43.93 -14.42
N ILE A 143 29.41 42.86 -13.81
CA ILE A 143 29.51 41.47 -14.31
C ILE A 143 28.20 41.06 -14.97
N SER A 144 28.25 40.44 -16.14
CA SER A 144 27.07 39.94 -16.84
C SER A 144 27.34 38.65 -17.60
N GLY A 145 26.30 37.84 -17.78
CA GLY A 145 26.31 36.60 -18.56
C GLY A 145 27.07 35.44 -17.92
N MET A 146 27.25 35.44 -16.60
CA MET A 146 27.93 34.35 -15.90
C MET A 146 27.08 33.10 -15.94
N ARG A 147 27.59 32.04 -16.57
CA ARG A 147 26.92 30.74 -16.63
C ARG A 147 27.48 29.83 -15.55
N HIS A 148 26.60 29.25 -14.77
CA HIS A 148 26.95 28.28 -13.75
C HIS A 148 26.04 27.07 -13.83
N ASN A 149 26.66 25.91 -14.04
CA ASN A 149 25.98 24.63 -14.07
C ASN A 149 26.37 23.86 -12.82
N VAL A 150 25.37 23.45 -12.07
CA VAL A 150 25.54 22.75 -10.79
C VAL A 150 24.74 21.46 -10.80
N THR A 151 25.26 20.47 -10.09
CA THR A 151 24.60 19.21 -9.82
C THR A 151 24.71 18.92 -8.34
N SER A 152 23.63 18.41 -7.77
CA SER A 152 23.67 17.82 -6.45
C SER A 152 23.12 16.41 -6.52
N ILE A 153 23.82 15.44 -5.93
CA ILE A 153 23.43 14.03 -5.88
C ILE A 153 23.82 13.43 -4.53
N LEU A 154 22.95 12.56 -4.04
CA LEU A 154 23.26 11.58 -3.02
C LEU A 154 22.90 10.21 -3.60
N LYS A 155 23.83 9.27 -3.54
CA LYS A 155 23.64 7.91 -4.05
C LYS A 155 23.99 6.92 -2.96
N VAL A 156 23.10 5.96 -2.76
CA VAL A 156 23.15 4.97 -1.69
C VAL A 156 23.03 3.58 -2.31
N SER A 157 24.00 2.71 -2.05
CA SER A 157 23.98 1.33 -2.48
C SER A 157 24.00 0.39 -1.28
N VAL A 158 23.03 -0.51 -1.20
CA VAL A 158 22.98 -1.60 -0.21
C VAL A 158 23.80 -2.77 -0.72
N LEU A 159 24.87 -3.11 0.00
CA LEU A 159 25.79 -4.18 -0.36
C LEU A 159 25.42 -5.48 0.37
N GLU A 160 25.97 -6.61 -0.06
CA GLU A 160 25.83 -7.87 0.69
C GLU A 160 26.72 -7.84 1.93
N SER A 161 26.14 -8.25 3.07
CA SER A 161 26.88 -8.48 4.29
C SER A 161 27.06 -9.97 4.51
N SER A 162 28.28 -10.37 4.91
CA SER A 162 28.56 -11.72 5.40
C SER A 162 28.14 -11.90 6.86
N ASP A 163 27.90 -10.79 7.57
CA ASP A 163 27.41 -10.78 8.95
C ASP A 163 25.91 -10.44 8.92
N PRO A 164 25.02 -11.36 9.35
CA PRO A 164 23.59 -11.10 9.37
C PRO A 164 23.20 -10.03 10.39
N SER A 165 24.02 -9.69 11.38
CA SER A 165 23.69 -8.64 12.34
C SER A 165 23.95 -7.22 11.81
N GLN A 166 24.48 -7.08 10.59
CA GLN A 166 24.97 -5.81 10.06
C GLN A 166 24.46 -5.49 8.65
N ALA A 167 24.16 -4.21 8.44
CA ALA A 167 23.96 -3.61 7.13
C ALA A 167 25.27 -3.04 6.59
N LYS A 168 25.49 -3.19 5.27
CA LYS A 168 26.61 -2.56 4.55
C LYS A 168 26.07 -1.59 3.52
N ILE A 169 26.34 -0.31 3.71
CA ILE A 169 25.73 0.77 2.92
C ILE A 169 26.84 1.64 2.35
N ARG A 170 26.94 1.74 1.03
CA ARG A 170 27.87 2.64 0.36
C ARG A 170 27.18 3.95 0.02
N VAL A 171 27.75 5.06 0.45
CA VAL A 171 27.21 6.41 0.23
C VAL A 171 28.23 7.26 -0.53
N VAL A 172 27.79 7.82 -1.66
CA VAL A 172 28.62 8.69 -2.50
C VAL A 172 27.85 9.91 -2.98
N THR A 173 28.58 10.97 -3.30
CA THR A 173 28.07 12.24 -3.83
C THR A 173 28.43 12.40 -5.31
N GLU A 174 28.50 13.64 -5.79
CA GLU A 174 28.83 13.97 -7.18
C GLU A 174 30.20 13.37 -7.56
N GLY A 175 30.32 12.82 -8.77
CA GLY A 175 31.57 12.20 -9.22
C GLY A 175 31.91 10.87 -8.54
N ASP A 176 30.95 10.21 -7.87
CA ASP A 176 31.15 9.00 -7.06
C ASP A 176 32.16 9.21 -5.89
N GLU A 177 32.28 10.45 -5.42
CA GLU A 177 33.10 10.79 -4.24
C GLU A 177 32.53 10.18 -2.95
N PRO A 178 33.33 9.47 -2.15
CA PRO A 178 32.91 8.94 -0.86
C PRO A 178 32.45 10.03 0.12
N LEU A 179 31.22 9.90 0.63
CA LEU A 179 30.79 10.70 1.77
C LEU A 179 31.23 9.98 3.05
N LEU A 180 32.05 10.63 3.88
CA LEU A 180 32.67 10.01 5.08
C LEU A 180 32.20 10.63 6.40
N THR A 181 31.35 11.66 6.35
CA THR A 181 30.99 12.51 7.50
C THR A 181 29.62 12.18 8.09
N LEU A 182 28.98 11.08 7.67
CA LEU A 182 27.70 10.63 8.23
C LEU A 182 27.91 9.88 9.55
N GLU A 183 26.98 10.08 10.47
CA GLU A 183 26.89 9.43 11.77
C GLU A 183 25.65 8.52 11.84
N GLU A 184 25.41 7.87 12.97
CA GLU A 184 24.28 6.93 13.16
C GLU A 184 22.91 7.55 12.88
N GLU A 185 22.70 8.82 13.24
CA GLU A 185 21.44 9.54 13.05
C GLU A 185 21.08 9.78 11.57
N ASN A 186 22.07 9.72 10.69
CA ASN A 186 21.88 9.86 9.25
C ASN A 186 21.30 8.60 8.61
N PHE A 187 21.30 7.45 9.31
CA PHE A 187 20.80 6.16 8.81
C PHE A 187 19.56 5.73 9.59
N ARG A 188 18.41 5.70 8.91
CA ARG A 188 17.12 5.32 9.50
C ARG A 188 16.57 4.09 8.80
N PHE A 189 16.49 2.97 9.52
CA PHE A 189 15.94 1.71 9.03
C PHE A 189 14.42 1.71 9.13
N TYR A 190 13.76 1.25 8.08
CA TYR A 190 12.33 1.03 8.07
C TYR A 190 11.98 -0.27 8.78
N TYR A 191 11.05 -0.19 9.74
CA TYR A 191 10.41 -1.36 10.34
C TYR A 191 8.89 -1.17 10.34
N TYR A 192 8.16 -2.29 10.26
CA TYR A 192 6.70 -2.26 10.24
C TYR A 192 6.16 -2.55 11.64
N ASP A 193 5.40 -1.60 12.18
CA ASP A 193 4.71 -1.79 13.45
C ASP A 193 3.35 -2.44 13.20
N TYR A 194 3.27 -3.74 13.46
CA TYR A 194 2.07 -4.55 13.29
C TYR A 194 0.91 -4.12 14.20
N SER A 195 1.19 -3.47 15.34
CA SER A 195 0.14 -3.02 16.27
C SER A 195 -0.63 -1.82 15.73
N THR A 196 0.06 -0.93 15.02
CA THR A 196 -0.52 0.27 14.42
C THR A 196 -0.75 0.15 12.91
N SER A 197 -0.24 -0.92 12.29
CA SER A 197 -0.22 -1.12 10.83
C SER A 197 0.42 0.05 10.09
N THR A 198 1.57 0.51 10.57
CA THR A 198 2.31 1.63 9.99
C THR A 198 3.81 1.35 9.88
N TRP A 199 4.43 1.93 8.85
CA TRP A 199 5.89 1.98 8.74
C TRP A 199 6.46 3.03 9.69
N LYS A 200 7.51 2.66 10.40
CA LYS A 200 8.28 3.52 11.31
C LYS A 200 9.76 3.47 10.98
N LEU A 201 10.50 4.44 11.52
CA LEU A 201 11.94 4.57 11.33
C LEU A 201 12.65 4.34 12.66
N ALA A 202 13.72 3.55 12.64
CA ALA A 202 14.61 3.28 13.77
C ALA A 202 16.07 3.56 13.39
N THR A 203 16.90 3.93 14.35
CA THR A 203 18.33 4.21 14.17
C THR A 203 19.16 3.17 14.92
N SER A 204 20.35 2.83 14.42
CA SER A 204 21.29 1.95 15.11
C SER A 204 21.68 2.51 16.49
N ASP A 205 21.83 1.63 17.49
CA ASP A 205 22.31 1.99 18.85
C ASP A 205 23.84 2.20 18.91
N SER A 206 24.53 1.94 17.81
CA SER A 206 25.99 2.03 17.70
C SER A 206 26.42 2.84 16.49
N SER A 207 27.50 3.60 16.66
CA SER A 207 28.08 4.40 15.60
C SER A 207 28.64 3.52 14.47
N PRO A 208 28.51 3.95 13.21
CA PRO A 208 28.93 3.15 12.07
C PRO A 208 30.45 2.99 12.01
N VAL A 209 30.91 1.84 11.51
CA VAL A 209 32.29 1.69 11.05
C VAL A 209 32.37 2.21 9.61
N VAL A 210 33.17 3.26 9.41
CA VAL A 210 33.30 3.94 8.10
C VAL A 210 34.57 3.49 7.39
N LEU A 211 34.43 3.01 6.16
CA LEU A 211 35.55 2.66 5.27
C LEU A 211 35.86 3.83 4.32
N SER A 212 37.13 3.95 3.93
CA SER A 212 37.62 5.05 3.07
C SER A 212 36.95 5.13 1.69
N ASN A 213 36.28 4.06 1.24
CA ASN A 213 35.56 4.01 -0.02
C ASN A 213 34.09 4.48 0.07
N GLY A 214 33.68 5.02 1.23
CA GLY A 214 32.32 5.51 1.49
C GLY A 214 31.36 4.43 1.97
N THR A 215 31.88 3.27 2.39
CA THR A 215 31.06 2.17 2.92
C THR A 215 30.92 2.29 4.43
N TYR A 216 29.69 2.30 4.89
CA TYR A 216 29.28 2.27 6.28
C TYR A 216 28.84 0.87 6.66
N ILE A 217 29.35 0.37 7.78
CA ILE A 217 28.91 -0.88 8.40
C ILE A 217 28.15 -0.50 9.67
N LEU A 218 26.88 -0.88 9.72
CA LEU A 218 25.94 -0.52 10.78
C LEU A 218 25.35 -1.78 11.40
N SER A 219 25.24 -1.82 12.71
CA SER A 219 24.43 -2.83 13.40
C SER A 219 22.95 -2.57 13.10
N PHE A 220 22.16 -3.63 12.94
CA PHE A 220 20.72 -3.45 12.86
C PHE A 220 20.16 -2.96 14.20
N PRO A 221 19.21 -2.02 14.20
CA PRO A 221 18.49 -1.67 15.41
C PRO A 221 17.60 -2.85 15.87
N PRO A 222 17.26 -2.95 17.17
CA PRO A 222 16.54 -4.09 17.74
C PRO A 222 15.19 -4.40 17.08
N GLU A 223 14.55 -3.41 16.48
CA GLU A 223 13.25 -3.55 15.79
C GLU A 223 13.35 -4.30 14.45
N ILE A 224 14.54 -4.39 13.87
CA ILE A 224 14.75 -5.05 12.57
C ILE A 224 14.96 -6.54 12.80
N ASN A 225 13.87 -7.30 12.64
CA ASN A 225 13.85 -8.75 12.78
C ASN A 225 14.39 -9.51 11.55
N SER A 226 14.39 -8.87 10.38
CA SER A 226 14.85 -9.44 9.11
C SER A 226 16.19 -8.84 8.70
N THR A 227 17.20 -9.70 8.66
CA THR A 227 18.58 -9.32 8.38
C THR A 227 18.95 -9.40 6.90
N THR A 228 18.12 -10.07 6.09
CA THR A 228 18.32 -10.26 4.65
C THR A 228 17.47 -9.30 3.81
N ALA A 229 16.27 -8.95 4.27
CA ALA A 229 15.35 -8.01 3.64
C ALA A 229 15.13 -6.78 4.55
N TYR A 230 15.70 -5.63 4.19
CA TYR A 230 15.56 -4.37 4.91
C TYR A 230 15.58 -3.17 3.96
N SER A 231 15.04 -2.05 4.43
CA SER A 231 15.15 -0.76 3.76
C SER A 231 15.73 0.29 4.71
N VAL A 232 16.54 1.18 4.18
CA VAL A 232 17.25 2.22 4.92
C VAL A 232 17.14 3.55 4.20
N GLN A 233 16.78 4.57 4.96
CA GLN A 233 16.83 5.97 4.55
C GLN A 233 18.15 6.58 5.02
N VAL A 234 18.87 7.21 4.09
CA VAL A 234 20.07 7.99 4.38
C VAL A 234 19.75 9.44 4.13
N SER A 235 20.07 10.30 5.10
CA SER A 235 20.00 11.76 4.97
C SER A 235 21.38 12.35 5.13
N ASP A 236 21.83 13.19 4.19
CA ASP A 236 23.08 13.93 4.35
C ASP A 236 22.87 15.30 5.04
N HIS A 237 23.98 16.00 5.27
CA HIS A 237 24.01 17.33 5.92
C HIS A 237 23.34 18.45 5.10
N ARG A 238 23.07 18.21 3.80
CA ARG A 238 22.33 19.13 2.92
C ARG A 238 20.81 18.91 3.03
N GLY A 239 20.39 17.88 3.78
CA GLY A 239 18.99 17.47 3.88
C GLY A 239 18.53 16.60 2.70
N ILE A 240 19.45 16.10 1.85
CA ILE A 240 19.09 15.20 0.76
C ILE A 240 18.82 13.83 1.34
N ILE A 241 17.62 13.31 1.07
CA ILE A 241 17.19 11.98 1.51
C ILE A 241 17.21 10.97 0.37
N VAL A 242 17.67 9.75 0.66
CA VAL A 242 17.64 8.61 -0.26
C VAL A 242 17.18 7.37 0.51
N THR A 243 16.13 6.71 0.03
CA THR A 243 15.70 5.42 0.59
C THR A 243 16.16 4.29 -0.33
N ALA A 244 16.97 3.37 0.20
CA ALA A 244 17.48 2.19 -0.49
C ALA A 244 16.99 0.90 0.18
N SER A 245 16.94 -0.19 -0.58
CA SER A 245 16.43 -1.48 -0.10
C SER A 245 17.39 -2.60 -0.46
N SER A 246 17.49 -3.63 0.37
CA SER A 246 18.29 -4.83 0.08
C SER A 246 17.64 -5.78 -0.94
N PHE A 247 16.47 -5.41 -1.45
CA PHE A 247 15.60 -6.16 -2.36
C PHE A 247 14.87 -5.21 -3.32
N THR A 248 14.31 -5.74 -4.41
CA THR A 248 13.61 -4.97 -5.47
C THR A 248 12.23 -5.53 -5.82
N HIS A 249 11.91 -6.73 -5.34
CA HIS A 249 10.68 -7.43 -5.66
C HIS A 249 10.38 -8.53 -4.65
N TYR A 250 9.11 -8.96 -4.64
CA TYR A 250 8.57 -10.09 -3.90
C TYR A 250 8.03 -11.12 -4.87
N THR A 251 8.41 -12.38 -4.71
CA THR A 251 7.88 -13.49 -5.49
C THR A 251 7.12 -14.43 -4.58
N TYR A 252 5.82 -14.56 -4.86
CA TYR A 252 4.91 -15.48 -4.21
C TYR A 252 4.78 -16.72 -5.08
N GLU A 253 5.16 -17.87 -4.53
CA GLU A 253 5.01 -19.17 -5.18
C GLU A 253 3.75 -19.85 -4.62
N PHE A 254 2.89 -20.33 -5.51
CA PHE A 254 1.61 -20.94 -5.19
C PHE A 254 1.70 -22.46 -5.36
N SER A 255 1.53 -23.19 -4.26
CA SER A 255 1.44 -24.63 -4.23
C SER A 255 -0.02 -25.06 -4.26
N TRP A 256 -0.44 -25.59 -5.41
CA TRP A 256 -1.79 -26.09 -5.66
C TRP A 256 -1.84 -27.62 -5.56
N ASN A 257 -2.97 -28.16 -5.11
CA ASN A 257 -3.25 -29.59 -5.29
C ASN A 257 -3.68 -29.86 -6.73
N GLN A 258 -2.71 -29.98 -7.65
CA GLN A 258 -2.95 -30.08 -9.09
C GLN A 258 -3.96 -31.17 -9.47
N THR A 259 -3.97 -32.30 -8.75
CA THR A 259 -4.92 -33.41 -8.99
C THR A 259 -6.38 -32.98 -8.78
N LEU A 260 -6.66 -32.13 -7.78
CA LEU A 260 -8.01 -31.65 -7.50
C LEU A 260 -8.46 -30.55 -8.47
N TYR A 261 -7.51 -29.74 -8.95
CA TYR A 261 -7.81 -28.57 -9.79
C TYR A 261 -7.78 -28.85 -11.30
N GLN A 262 -7.16 -29.94 -11.76
CA GLN A 262 -6.88 -30.23 -13.19
C GLN A 262 -8.09 -30.09 -14.13
N GLY A 263 -9.30 -30.35 -13.63
CA GLY A 263 -10.54 -30.31 -14.44
C GLY A 263 -11.27 -28.98 -14.44
N LEU A 264 -10.82 -27.98 -13.67
CA LEU A 264 -11.56 -26.74 -13.46
C LEU A 264 -11.18 -25.66 -14.48
N THR A 265 -12.18 -24.87 -14.89
CA THR A 265 -12.05 -23.74 -15.81
C THR A 265 -12.17 -22.39 -15.10
N TYR A 266 -13.04 -22.31 -14.08
CA TYR A 266 -13.42 -21.09 -13.36
C TYR A 266 -12.95 -21.09 -11.90
N ASP A 267 -11.81 -21.73 -11.62
CA ASP A 267 -11.16 -21.77 -10.31
C ASP A 267 -10.38 -20.48 -9.95
N THR A 268 -10.79 -19.35 -10.52
CA THR A 268 -10.13 -18.05 -10.34
C THR A 268 -10.25 -17.59 -8.89
N VAL A 269 -9.13 -17.42 -8.21
CA VAL A 269 -9.00 -16.86 -6.85
C VAL A 269 -8.63 -15.38 -6.94
N THR A 270 -9.45 -14.52 -6.35
CA THR A 270 -9.14 -13.10 -6.14
C THR A 270 -8.19 -12.93 -4.95
N VAL A 271 -6.91 -12.69 -5.22
CA VAL A 271 -5.90 -12.51 -4.18
C VAL A 271 -5.84 -11.04 -3.78
N GLU A 272 -5.97 -10.79 -2.48
CA GLU A 272 -5.79 -9.47 -1.87
C GLU A 272 -4.47 -9.44 -1.09
N VAL A 273 -3.53 -8.60 -1.49
CA VAL A 273 -2.27 -8.37 -0.78
C VAL A 273 -2.38 -7.07 0.02
N ILE A 274 -2.27 -7.17 1.34
CA ILE A 274 -2.30 -6.01 2.25
C ILE A 274 -0.89 -5.56 2.64
N GLN A 275 -0.78 -4.39 3.28
CA GLN A 275 0.53 -3.77 3.54
C GLN A 275 1.52 -4.63 4.33
N ASN A 276 1.06 -5.51 5.22
CA ASN A 276 1.96 -6.37 5.99
C ASN A 276 2.51 -7.59 5.19
N GLY A 277 2.15 -7.73 3.91
CA GLY A 277 2.58 -8.82 3.04
C GLY A 277 1.68 -10.06 3.07
N THR A 278 0.64 -10.07 3.90
CA THR A 278 -0.35 -11.16 3.95
C THR A 278 -1.20 -11.17 2.67
N MET A 279 -1.48 -12.37 2.17
CA MET A 279 -2.45 -12.62 1.11
C MET A 279 -3.77 -13.13 1.68
N ARG A 280 -4.89 -12.66 1.13
CA ARG A 280 -6.23 -13.08 1.53
C ARG A 280 -7.09 -13.47 0.33
N TRP A 281 -8.05 -14.33 0.59
CA TRP A 281 -9.17 -14.65 -0.31
C TRP A 281 -10.43 -14.84 0.54
N LEU A 282 -11.57 -14.34 0.06
CA LEU A 282 -12.84 -14.28 0.82
C LEU A 282 -12.66 -13.66 2.22
N GLY A 283 -11.86 -12.59 2.33
CA GLY A 283 -11.61 -11.91 3.61
C GLY A 283 -10.77 -12.72 4.62
N ARG A 284 -10.27 -13.91 4.26
CA ARG A 284 -9.46 -14.78 5.13
C ARG A 284 -8.05 -14.94 4.59
N SER A 285 -7.06 -14.99 5.48
CA SER A 285 -5.66 -15.19 5.09
C SER A 285 -5.46 -16.55 4.40
N LEU A 286 -4.62 -16.55 3.38
CA LEU A 286 -4.04 -17.77 2.81
C LEU A 286 -2.93 -18.29 3.73
N GLU A 287 -2.66 -19.59 3.65
CA GLU A 287 -1.59 -20.22 4.42
C GLU A 287 -0.22 -19.90 3.81
N PHE A 288 0.75 -19.56 4.65
CA PHE A 288 2.13 -19.33 4.26
C PHE A 288 3.07 -20.38 4.90
N THR A 289 4.04 -20.86 4.13
CA THR A 289 5.12 -21.75 4.62
C THR A 289 6.40 -21.00 5.01
N THR A 290 6.45 -19.70 4.74
CA THR A 290 7.56 -18.80 5.05
C THR A 290 7.04 -17.54 5.73
N ASP A 291 7.93 -16.75 6.34
CA ASP A 291 7.55 -15.45 6.88
C ASP A 291 7.04 -14.50 5.79
N THR A 292 6.06 -13.66 6.14
CA THR A 292 5.57 -12.58 5.29
C THR A 292 6.42 -11.33 5.44
N TYR A 293 6.52 -10.54 4.37
CA TYR A 293 7.26 -9.28 4.38
C TYR A 293 6.36 -8.08 4.05
N PRO A 294 6.33 -7.04 4.90
CA PRO A 294 5.55 -5.83 4.63
C PRO A 294 6.00 -5.12 3.35
N ILE A 295 5.02 -4.67 2.55
CA ILE A 295 5.25 -3.91 1.31
C ILE A 295 5.75 -2.51 1.66
N PRO A 296 6.90 -2.07 1.11
CA PRO A 296 7.45 -0.75 1.41
C PRO A 296 6.50 0.39 0.97
N PRO A 297 6.60 1.58 1.59
CA PRO A 297 5.76 2.72 1.26
C PRO A 297 6.20 3.36 -0.07
N ILE A 298 5.85 2.67 -1.16
CA ILE A 298 6.17 3.03 -2.54
C ILE A 298 4.96 3.73 -3.17
N PRO A 299 5.15 4.71 -4.07
CA PRO A 299 4.04 5.32 -4.81
C PRO A 299 3.19 4.29 -5.57
N VAL A 300 1.87 4.41 -5.51
CA VAL A 300 0.91 3.49 -6.15
C VAL A 300 1.22 3.28 -7.64
N LYS A 301 1.58 4.36 -8.35
CA LYS A 301 1.96 4.35 -9.77
C LYS A 301 3.17 3.48 -10.13
N ALA A 302 4.02 3.17 -9.17
CA ALA A 302 5.26 2.45 -9.40
C ALA A 302 5.07 0.92 -9.45
N PHE A 303 3.99 0.39 -8.87
CA PHE A 303 3.78 -1.05 -8.76
C PHE A 303 3.54 -1.73 -10.11
N ARG A 304 3.94 -3.00 -10.16
CA ARG A 304 3.80 -3.93 -11.27
C ARG A 304 3.55 -5.32 -10.71
N VAL A 305 2.71 -6.09 -11.38
CA VAL A 305 2.39 -7.47 -11.01
C VAL A 305 2.59 -8.34 -12.24
N SER A 306 3.38 -9.40 -12.10
CA SER A 306 3.68 -10.34 -13.18
C SER A 306 3.46 -11.77 -12.69
N ALA A 307 2.99 -12.67 -13.56
CA ALA A 307 2.74 -14.06 -13.20
C ALA A 307 3.53 -15.03 -14.07
N ASN A 308 3.90 -16.18 -13.51
CA ASN A 308 4.68 -17.23 -14.17
C ASN A 308 5.96 -16.70 -14.84
N ALA A 309 6.56 -15.69 -14.23
CA ALA A 309 7.73 -14.98 -14.75
C ALA A 309 9.00 -15.47 -14.08
N ASP A 310 10.11 -15.41 -14.81
CA ASP A 310 11.44 -15.53 -14.23
C ASP A 310 11.81 -14.20 -13.55
N PRO A 311 11.82 -14.13 -12.21
CA PRO A 311 12.08 -12.89 -11.50
C PRO A 311 13.50 -12.35 -11.71
N SER A 312 14.45 -13.20 -12.13
CA SER A 312 15.81 -12.77 -12.46
C SER A 312 15.90 -12.00 -13.79
N ASN A 313 14.83 -12.00 -14.58
CA ASN A 313 14.78 -11.38 -15.90
C ASN A 313 13.71 -10.28 -15.97
N ILE A 314 14.15 -9.03 -15.85
CA ILE A 314 13.27 -7.84 -15.93
C ILE A 314 12.48 -7.73 -17.24
N SER A 315 13.01 -8.27 -18.35
CA SER A 315 12.29 -8.26 -19.63
C SER A 315 11.13 -9.25 -19.62
N ASP A 316 11.29 -10.42 -18.98
CA ASP A 316 10.23 -11.41 -18.79
C ASP A 316 9.17 -10.89 -17.82
N LEU A 317 9.58 -10.28 -16.70
CA LEU A 317 8.66 -9.60 -15.78
C LEU A 317 7.80 -8.56 -16.51
N LYS A 318 8.39 -7.72 -17.35
CA LYS A 318 7.65 -6.73 -18.13
C LYS A 318 6.67 -7.36 -19.13
N ALA A 319 7.09 -8.46 -19.78
CA ALA A 319 6.30 -9.15 -20.80
C ALA A 319 5.12 -9.93 -20.21
N LYS A 320 5.27 -10.47 -19.00
CA LYS A 320 4.26 -11.29 -18.31
C LYS A 320 3.50 -10.53 -17.21
N GLN A 321 3.40 -9.20 -17.34
CA GLN A 321 2.52 -8.44 -16.47
C GLN A 321 1.08 -8.90 -16.63
N ILE A 322 0.36 -8.98 -15.51
CA ILE A 322 -1.04 -9.37 -15.46
C ILE A 322 -1.92 -8.21 -14.97
N PRO A 323 -3.23 -8.21 -15.28
CA PRO A 323 -4.16 -7.25 -14.72
C PRO A 323 -4.14 -7.24 -13.19
N PHE A 324 -4.14 -6.05 -12.60
CA PHE A 324 -4.26 -5.86 -11.15
C PHE A 324 -4.98 -4.54 -10.84
N GLN A 325 -5.43 -4.37 -9.59
CA GLN A 325 -5.96 -3.11 -9.07
C GLN A 325 -5.25 -2.76 -7.78
N ILE A 326 -5.17 -1.46 -7.48
CA ILE A 326 -4.82 -1.00 -6.14
C ILE A 326 -6.03 -0.25 -5.62
N GLU A 327 -6.57 -0.72 -4.50
CA GLU A 327 -7.84 -0.27 -3.96
C GLU A 327 -7.62 0.44 -2.63
N ASP A 328 -8.38 1.51 -2.37
CA ASP A 328 -8.44 2.20 -1.08
C ASP A 328 -9.54 1.57 -0.22
N TRP A 329 -9.22 1.28 1.03
CA TRP A 329 -10.12 0.70 2.01
C TRP A 329 -9.94 1.32 3.39
N ALA A 330 -11.04 1.46 4.12
CA ALA A 330 -11.09 1.90 5.51
C ALA A 330 -11.54 0.77 6.44
N SER A 331 -11.57 1.07 7.75
CA SER A 331 -12.07 0.17 8.79
C SER A 331 -11.41 -1.22 8.73
N ASN A 332 -10.07 -1.26 8.73
CA ASN A 332 -9.29 -2.50 8.63
C ASN A 332 -9.63 -3.36 7.40
N TYR A 333 -9.72 -2.72 6.22
CA TYR A 333 -10.04 -3.38 4.95
C TYR A 333 -11.46 -3.94 4.87
N GLN A 334 -12.42 -3.33 5.57
CA GLN A 334 -13.82 -3.78 5.59
C GLN A 334 -14.78 -2.80 4.91
N LEU A 335 -14.33 -1.58 4.58
CA LEU A 335 -15.13 -0.58 3.88
C LEU A 335 -14.37 -0.08 2.65
N PRO A 336 -14.87 -0.34 1.42
CA PRO A 336 -14.20 0.13 0.20
C PRO A 336 -14.34 1.64 0.04
N LEU A 337 -13.31 2.26 -0.56
CA LEU A 337 -13.27 3.69 -0.92
C LEU A 337 -12.96 3.92 -2.40
N GLY A 338 -12.88 2.85 -3.20
CA GLY A 338 -12.61 2.90 -4.64
C GLY A 338 -11.16 2.57 -5.01
N LEU A 339 -10.72 3.03 -6.19
CA LEU A 339 -9.35 2.85 -6.66
C LEU A 339 -8.39 3.84 -6.00
N ALA A 340 -7.21 3.36 -5.65
CA ALA A 340 -6.15 4.19 -5.09
C ALA A 340 -5.62 5.21 -6.10
N SER A 341 -5.34 6.41 -5.63
CA SER A 341 -4.76 7.46 -6.46
C SER A 341 -3.33 7.11 -6.89
N ASN A 342 -3.01 7.31 -8.17
CA ASN A 342 -1.62 7.21 -8.67
C ASN A 342 -0.63 8.16 -7.97
N ALA A 343 -1.17 9.19 -7.31
CA ALA A 343 -0.43 10.21 -6.59
C ALA A 343 -0.45 10.01 -5.07
N SER A 344 -0.73 8.80 -4.59
CA SER A 344 -0.57 8.41 -3.17
C SER A 344 0.55 7.40 -2.98
N VAL A 345 1.03 7.31 -1.74
CA VAL A 345 1.97 6.28 -1.28
C VAL A 345 1.19 5.10 -0.71
N PHE A 346 1.59 3.89 -1.07
CA PHE A 346 0.93 2.66 -0.60
C PHE A 346 1.04 2.51 0.92
N GLY A 347 -0.11 2.45 1.58
CA GLY A 347 -0.27 2.51 3.04
C GLY A 347 -1.15 1.40 3.60
N GLY A 348 -1.42 1.45 4.90
CA GLY A 348 -2.28 0.49 5.62
C GLY A 348 -3.77 0.59 5.28
N ARG A 349 -4.11 1.40 4.28
CA ARG A 349 -5.44 1.55 3.68
C ARG A 349 -5.50 1.01 2.26
N ASN A 350 -4.39 0.52 1.73
CA ASN A 350 -4.30 0.05 0.36
C ASN A 350 -4.21 -1.46 0.29
N MET A 351 -4.88 -2.04 -0.69
CA MET A 351 -4.66 -3.43 -1.07
C MET A 351 -4.32 -3.53 -2.55
N ILE A 352 -3.44 -4.47 -2.88
CA ILE A 352 -3.17 -4.85 -4.27
C ILE A 352 -3.99 -6.10 -4.55
N VAL A 353 -4.81 -6.06 -5.61
CA VAL A 353 -5.71 -7.14 -5.97
C VAL A 353 -5.37 -7.68 -7.34
N PHE A 354 -5.21 -8.98 -7.47
CA PHE A 354 -4.99 -9.66 -8.74
C PHE A 354 -5.65 -11.05 -8.74
N LEU A 355 -5.70 -11.69 -9.91
CA LEU A 355 -6.35 -12.98 -10.11
C LEU A 355 -5.31 -14.07 -10.34
N VAL A 356 -5.51 -15.22 -9.71
CA VAL A 356 -4.72 -16.43 -9.93
C VAL A 356 -5.65 -17.63 -10.11
N ASN A 357 -5.17 -18.69 -10.76
CA ASN A 357 -5.82 -20.00 -10.82
C ASN A 357 -4.74 -21.08 -10.72
N HIS A 358 -5.11 -22.36 -10.80
CA HIS A 358 -4.18 -23.48 -10.66
C HIS A 358 -3.03 -23.52 -11.69
N ASN A 359 -3.13 -22.74 -12.78
CA ASN A 359 -2.08 -22.61 -13.80
C ASN A 359 -1.05 -21.51 -13.46
N VAL A 360 -1.27 -20.76 -12.38
CA VAL A 360 -0.33 -19.75 -11.88
C VAL A 360 0.54 -20.39 -10.81
N HIS A 361 1.81 -20.61 -11.13
CA HIS A 361 2.82 -21.13 -10.23
C HIS A 361 3.44 -20.02 -9.38
N ASN A 362 3.67 -18.84 -9.96
CA ASN A 362 4.21 -17.72 -9.21
C ASN A 362 3.63 -16.36 -9.63
N VAL A 363 3.67 -15.42 -8.70
CA VAL A 363 3.38 -14.00 -8.92
C VAL A 363 4.49 -13.16 -8.33
N THR A 364 5.10 -12.31 -9.15
CA THR A 364 6.10 -11.34 -8.72
C THR A 364 5.49 -9.95 -8.63
N LEU A 365 5.49 -9.39 -7.42
CA LEU A 365 5.23 -7.98 -7.15
C LEU A 365 6.55 -7.22 -7.20
N TRP A 366 6.66 -6.25 -8.10
CA TRP A 366 7.86 -5.44 -8.29
C TRP A 366 7.48 -3.98 -8.56
N TRP A 367 8.46 -3.08 -8.51
CA TRP A 367 8.20 -1.65 -8.69
C TRP A 367 9.29 -0.96 -9.52
N ASN A 368 8.90 0.16 -10.13
CA ASN A 368 9.84 1.12 -10.66
C ASN A 368 10.06 2.26 -9.64
N GLY A 369 11.19 2.22 -8.94
CA GLY A 369 11.54 3.19 -7.90
C GLY A 369 11.74 4.63 -8.36
N SER A 370 11.74 4.90 -9.67
CA SER A 370 11.88 6.25 -10.21
C SER A 370 10.60 7.07 -10.04
N ASP A 371 10.76 8.33 -9.65
CA ASP A 371 9.71 9.36 -9.75
C ASP A 371 9.07 9.46 -11.14
N LYS A 372 9.84 9.22 -12.20
CA LYS A 372 9.37 9.21 -13.59
C LYS A 372 8.52 7.97 -13.93
N ALA A 373 8.29 7.05 -12.98
CA ALA A 373 7.39 5.92 -13.18
C ALA A 373 5.95 6.40 -13.48
N THR A 374 5.35 5.77 -14.49
CA THR A 374 3.93 5.90 -14.83
C THR A 374 3.20 4.63 -14.43
N GLN A 375 1.89 4.72 -14.15
CA GLN A 375 1.07 3.52 -13.94
C GLN A 375 1.07 2.65 -15.20
N THR A 376 1.23 1.35 -15.04
CA THR A 376 1.15 0.39 -16.15
C THR A 376 -0.29 0.23 -16.65
N PRO A 377 -0.55 0.04 -17.95
CA PRO A 377 -1.89 -0.20 -18.49
C PRO A 377 -2.63 -1.38 -17.83
N TYR A 378 -1.89 -2.39 -17.36
CA TYR A 378 -2.44 -3.54 -16.64
C TYR A 378 -3.10 -3.17 -15.30
N ALA A 379 -2.93 -1.95 -14.81
CA ALA A 379 -3.54 -1.51 -13.55
C ALA A 379 -4.80 -0.67 -13.72
N PHE A 380 -5.12 -0.21 -14.94
CA PHE A 380 -6.25 0.70 -15.18
C PHE A 380 -7.07 0.37 -16.42
N ARG A 381 -6.60 -0.53 -17.30
CA ARG A 381 -7.35 -0.92 -18.49
C ARG A 381 -8.28 -2.09 -18.17
N CYS A 382 -9.58 -1.81 -18.11
CA CYS A 382 -10.60 -2.84 -18.08
C CYS A 382 -10.62 -3.62 -19.39
N ILE A 383 -10.71 -4.95 -19.28
CA ILE A 383 -10.90 -5.87 -20.40
C ILE A 383 -12.03 -6.88 -20.17
N TYR A 384 -12.51 -7.03 -18.93
CA TYR A 384 -13.47 -8.07 -18.55
C TYR A 384 -14.91 -7.52 -18.39
N PHE A 385 -15.06 -6.29 -17.91
CA PHE A 385 -16.34 -5.74 -17.47
C PHE A 385 -16.94 -4.75 -18.47
N ASN A 386 -16.97 -5.12 -19.76
CA ASN A 386 -17.45 -4.23 -20.83
C ASN A 386 -18.99 -4.07 -20.86
N GLY A 387 -19.71 -4.89 -20.09
CA GLY A 387 -21.18 -4.89 -20.05
C GLY A 387 -21.78 -4.21 -18.83
N ASP A 388 -20.96 -3.61 -17.97
CA ASP A 388 -21.43 -2.92 -16.77
C ASP A 388 -22.33 -1.75 -17.12
N ASN A 389 -23.46 -1.67 -16.44
CA ASN A 389 -24.41 -0.59 -16.59
C ASN A 389 -25.06 -0.28 -15.22
N PRO A 390 -24.39 0.54 -14.39
CA PRO A 390 -24.93 0.99 -13.11
C PRO A 390 -26.30 1.66 -13.24
N GLY A 391 -26.57 2.38 -14.34
CA GLY A 391 -27.86 3.01 -14.60
C GLY A 391 -29.00 2.02 -14.90
N SER A 392 -28.68 0.76 -15.21
CA SER A 392 -29.64 -0.35 -15.33
C SER A 392 -29.40 -1.42 -14.27
N HIS A 393 -28.73 -1.06 -13.17
CA HIS A 393 -28.50 -1.95 -12.03
C HIS A 393 -27.87 -3.29 -12.43
N THR A 394 -26.91 -3.28 -13.36
CA THR A 394 -26.31 -4.50 -13.92
C THR A 394 -24.79 -4.43 -13.91
N LEU A 395 -24.15 -5.49 -13.42
CA LEU A 395 -22.70 -5.73 -13.54
C LEU A 395 -22.45 -7.08 -14.21
N THR A 396 -21.40 -7.17 -15.03
CA THR A 396 -21.04 -8.46 -15.64
C THR A 396 -19.57 -8.56 -16.00
N ASN A 397 -18.98 -9.71 -15.67
CA ASN A 397 -17.62 -10.05 -16.08
C ASN A 397 -17.56 -10.80 -17.44
N GLY A 398 -18.69 -10.85 -18.17
CA GLY A 398 -18.85 -11.59 -19.42
C GLY A 398 -19.21 -13.07 -19.28
N ILE A 399 -19.14 -13.64 -18.07
CA ILE A 399 -19.55 -15.02 -17.74
C ILE A 399 -20.76 -15.00 -16.83
N LEU A 400 -20.63 -14.28 -15.71
CA LEU A 400 -21.64 -14.05 -14.70
C LEU A 400 -22.22 -12.64 -14.87
N THR A 401 -23.54 -12.54 -14.85
CA THR A 401 -24.27 -11.28 -14.81
C THR A 401 -24.99 -11.15 -13.48
N LEU A 402 -24.81 -10.01 -12.82
CA LEU A 402 -25.53 -9.61 -11.62
C LEU A 402 -26.54 -8.52 -11.99
N SER A 403 -27.80 -8.73 -11.65
CA SER A 403 -28.85 -7.72 -11.74
C SER A 403 -29.36 -7.38 -10.34
N PHE A 404 -29.20 -6.12 -9.96
CA PHE A 404 -29.66 -5.57 -8.68
C PHE A 404 -31.10 -5.05 -8.85
N SER A 405 -31.89 -5.14 -7.79
CA SER A 405 -33.29 -4.70 -7.76
C SER A 405 -33.54 -3.81 -6.54
N GLY A 406 -34.71 -3.15 -6.47
CA GLY A 406 -34.97 -2.05 -5.52
C GLY A 406 -34.83 -2.40 -4.04
N ASP A 407 -34.94 -3.66 -3.66
CA ASP A 407 -34.71 -4.15 -2.28
C ASP A 407 -33.29 -4.76 -2.12
N PHE A 408 -32.34 -4.36 -2.97
CA PHE A 408 -30.98 -4.93 -3.10
C PHE A 408 -30.96 -6.46 -3.19
N THR A 409 -32.00 -7.04 -3.81
CA THR A 409 -31.97 -8.45 -4.19
C THR A 409 -31.12 -8.59 -5.45
N ILE A 410 -30.17 -9.51 -5.42
CA ILE A 410 -29.24 -9.76 -6.52
C ILE A 410 -29.70 -11.01 -7.26
N THR A 411 -29.96 -10.88 -8.55
CA THR A 411 -30.13 -12.04 -9.45
C THR A 411 -28.81 -12.32 -10.14
N SER A 412 -28.20 -13.48 -9.87
CA SER A 412 -27.03 -13.96 -10.60
C SER A 412 -27.45 -14.90 -11.72
N THR A 413 -26.87 -14.72 -12.91
CA THR A 413 -27.17 -15.54 -14.08
C THR A 413 -25.90 -15.97 -14.80
N VAL A 414 -25.79 -17.25 -15.12
CA VAL A 414 -24.79 -17.83 -16.04
C VAL A 414 -25.56 -18.70 -17.02
N GLY A 415 -25.51 -18.34 -18.31
CA GLY A 415 -26.25 -19.02 -19.37
C GLY A 415 -27.73 -19.27 -19.01
N SER A 416 -28.12 -20.53 -18.82
CA SER A 416 -29.49 -20.93 -18.45
C SER A 416 -29.77 -20.97 -16.94
N SER A 417 -28.72 -20.95 -16.11
CA SER A 417 -28.80 -21.02 -14.66
C SER A 417 -28.96 -19.64 -14.04
N SER A 418 -29.80 -19.57 -13.01
CA SER A 418 -30.05 -18.32 -12.28
C SER A 418 -30.52 -18.57 -10.86
N CYS A 419 -30.11 -17.71 -9.93
CA CYS A 419 -30.66 -17.66 -8.57
C CYS A 419 -30.80 -16.22 -8.08
N GLN A 420 -31.58 -16.05 -7.01
CA GLN A 420 -31.78 -14.77 -6.33
C GLN A 420 -31.19 -14.83 -4.93
N ALA A 421 -30.44 -13.81 -4.55
CA ALA A 421 -29.90 -13.63 -3.22
C ALA A 421 -30.51 -12.40 -2.53
N GLU A 422 -31.04 -12.62 -1.33
CA GLU A 422 -31.54 -11.60 -0.42
C GLU A 422 -30.62 -11.57 0.82
N PHE A 423 -30.35 -10.38 1.34
CA PHE A 423 -29.34 -10.17 2.38
C PHE A 423 -29.96 -9.58 3.64
N MET A 424 -29.37 -9.91 4.78
CA MET A 424 -29.62 -9.27 6.07
C MET A 424 -31.10 -9.20 6.49
N GLN A 425 -31.63 -10.31 7.00
CA GLN A 425 -32.93 -10.33 7.67
C GLN A 425 -32.76 -10.26 9.19
N ILE A 426 -33.58 -9.45 9.85
CA ILE A 426 -33.65 -9.36 11.31
C ILE A 426 -35.11 -9.48 11.74
N ASN A 427 -35.41 -10.41 12.64
CA ASN A 427 -36.73 -10.59 13.24
C ASN A 427 -37.86 -10.67 12.21
N ASN A 428 -37.63 -11.46 11.16
CA ASN A 428 -38.50 -11.64 10.00
C ASN A 428 -38.66 -10.42 9.07
N GLU A 429 -37.97 -9.31 9.34
CA GLU A 429 -37.93 -8.13 8.49
C GLU A 429 -36.65 -8.13 7.65
N TRP A 430 -36.81 -8.18 6.33
CA TRP A 430 -35.69 -8.05 5.40
C TRP A 430 -35.19 -6.62 5.41
N SER A 431 -33.87 -6.45 5.28
CA SER A 431 -33.34 -5.11 5.10
C SER A 431 -33.88 -4.51 3.81
N ILE A 432 -34.29 -3.26 3.91
CA ILE A 432 -34.54 -2.39 2.77
C ILE A 432 -33.32 -1.50 2.54
N TYR A 433 -33.32 -0.83 1.40
CA TYR A 433 -32.21 -0.01 0.97
C TYR A 433 -32.75 1.32 0.48
N GLY A 434 -32.68 2.33 1.34
CA GLY A 434 -33.29 3.65 1.10
C GLY A 434 -32.58 4.49 0.03
N SER A 435 -31.40 4.08 -0.42
CA SER A 435 -30.59 4.78 -1.43
C SER A 435 -30.16 3.87 -2.58
N SER A 436 -29.77 4.45 -3.72
CA SER A 436 -29.19 3.70 -4.84
C SER A 436 -27.87 3.04 -4.46
N GLU A 437 -27.52 1.93 -5.11
CA GLU A 437 -26.29 1.19 -4.84
C GLU A 437 -25.03 2.04 -5.07
N ALA A 438 -24.06 1.95 -4.16
CA ALA A 438 -22.78 2.64 -4.30
C ALA A 438 -21.81 1.76 -5.11
N TYR A 439 -21.69 2.03 -6.41
CA TYR A 439 -20.73 1.41 -7.31
C TYR A 439 -19.34 2.03 -7.12
N TRP A 440 -18.62 1.62 -6.08
CA TRP A 440 -17.28 2.12 -5.76
C TRP A 440 -16.24 1.77 -6.84
N ILE A 441 -16.37 0.58 -7.42
CA ILE A 441 -15.59 0.15 -8.58
C ILE A 441 -16.57 -0.52 -9.54
N HIS A 442 -16.66 -0.01 -10.76
CA HIS A 442 -17.35 -0.63 -11.88
C HIS A 442 -16.49 -0.39 -13.12
N HIS A 443 -16.59 -1.25 -14.13
CA HIS A 443 -15.56 -1.39 -15.16
C HIS A 443 -14.17 -1.56 -14.54
N GLY A 444 -14.08 -2.39 -13.49
CA GLY A 444 -12.83 -2.70 -12.82
C GLY A 444 -11.83 -3.39 -13.74
N VAL A 445 -10.61 -3.58 -13.26
CA VAL A 445 -9.56 -4.29 -13.99
C VAL A 445 -9.52 -5.77 -13.61
N VAL A 446 -9.83 -6.10 -12.35
CA VAL A 446 -9.89 -7.50 -11.86
C VAL A 446 -11.16 -7.86 -11.10
N ARG A 447 -11.86 -6.87 -10.53
CA ARG A 447 -13.17 -7.03 -9.90
C ARG A 447 -13.92 -5.71 -9.85
N ASP A 448 -15.24 -5.78 -9.85
CA ASP A 448 -16.11 -4.67 -9.47
C ASP A 448 -16.50 -4.77 -7.99
N ILE A 449 -16.89 -3.64 -7.41
CA ILE A 449 -17.27 -3.51 -6.00
C ILE A 449 -18.51 -2.63 -5.88
N VAL A 450 -19.54 -3.19 -5.25
CA VAL A 450 -20.76 -2.48 -4.86
C VAL A 450 -20.88 -2.52 -3.34
N GLN A 451 -21.22 -1.40 -2.73
CA GLN A 451 -21.52 -1.32 -1.31
C GLN A 451 -22.91 -0.74 -1.10
N GLN A 452 -23.54 -1.16 -0.01
CA GLN A 452 -24.83 -0.64 0.41
C GLN A 452 -24.99 -0.69 1.93
N GLU A 453 -25.73 0.25 2.51
CA GLU A 453 -26.11 0.27 3.93
C GLU A 453 -27.46 -0.41 4.12
N ALA A 454 -27.54 -1.41 5.00
CA ALA A 454 -28.79 -2.11 5.26
C ALA A 454 -29.65 -1.34 6.25
N GLU A 455 -30.92 -1.12 5.89
CA GLU A 455 -31.90 -0.38 6.69
C GLU A 455 -33.15 -1.23 6.97
N TRP A 456 -33.98 -0.80 7.92
CA TRP A 456 -35.27 -1.41 8.25
C TRP A 456 -36.30 -0.31 8.49
N SER A 457 -37.58 -0.57 8.18
CA SER A 457 -38.62 0.46 8.14
C SER A 457 -39.00 0.93 9.55
N GLY A 458 -38.25 1.91 10.07
CA GLY A 458 -38.37 2.38 11.45
C GLY A 458 -37.28 1.85 12.39
N GLY A 459 -36.20 1.28 11.82
CA GLY A 459 -35.14 0.60 12.56
C GLY A 459 -35.37 -0.91 12.64
N ALA A 460 -34.34 -1.67 12.97
CA ALA A 460 -34.44 -3.12 13.07
C ALA A 460 -35.39 -3.50 14.23
N THR A 461 -36.47 -4.20 13.91
CA THR A 461 -37.49 -4.64 14.88
C THR A 461 -36.82 -5.30 16.10
N ASN A 462 -37.17 -4.86 17.31
CA ASN A 462 -36.61 -5.35 18.60
C ASN A 462 -35.08 -5.37 18.71
N CYS A 463 -34.38 -4.63 17.84
CA CYS A 463 -32.93 -4.60 17.80
C CYS A 463 -32.40 -3.16 17.71
N PRO A 464 -32.51 -2.37 18.79
CA PRO A 464 -32.05 -0.98 18.80
C PRO A 464 -30.53 -0.86 18.62
N ASN A 465 -30.08 0.33 18.19
CA ASN A 465 -28.67 0.71 18.07
C ASN A 465 -27.84 -0.26 17.21
N LEU A 466 -28.37 -0.62 16.05
CA LEU A 466 -27.71 -1.46 15.06
C LEU A 466 -27.33 -0.61 13.83
N TYR A 467 -26.13 -0.84 13.32
CA TYR A 467 -25.69 -0.40 12.00
C TYR A 467 -25.23 -1.62 11.21
N ALA A 468 -25.57 -1.68 9.93
CA ALA A 468 -25.17 -2.79 9.08
C ALA A 468 -24.87 -2.33 7.66
N TYR A 469 -23.91 -2.98 7.01
CA TYR A 469 -23.63 -2.73 5.60
C TYR A 469 -23.16 -4.02 4.92
N ILE A 470 -23.34 -4.02 3.61
CA ILE A 470 -22.95 -5.12 2.72
C ILE A 470 -21.97 -4.60 1.66
N VAL A 471 -20.98 -5.44 1.35
CA VAL A 471 -20.10 -5.26 0.20
C VAL A 471 -20.22 -6.48 -0.69
N ILE A 472 -20.46 -6.24 -1.97
CA ILE A 472 -20.49 -7.24 -3.04
C ILE A 472 -19.27 -7.02 -3.91
N THR A 473 -18.56 -8.10 -4.25
CA THR A 473 -17.51 -8.02 -5.27
C THR A 473 -17.76 -9.03 -6.38
N LEU A 474 -17.56 -8.60 -7.63
CA LEU A 474 -17.69 -9.44 -8.82
C LEU A 474 -16.30 -9.59 -9.45
N PRO A 475 -15.59 -10.72 -9.22
CA PRO A 475 -14.31 -10.99 -9.85
C PRO A 475 -14.42 -11.21 -11.35
N ALA A 476 -13.38 -10.90 -12.10
CA ALA A 476 -13.27 -11.31 -13.50
C ALA A 476 -12.98 -12.81 -13.61
N ASN A 477 -13.37 -13.40 -14.74
CA ASN A 477 -13.10 -14.82 -15.06
C ASN A 477 -13.60 -15.81 -14.00
N ALA A 478 -14.73 -15.51 -13.35
CA ALA A 478 -15.31 -16.31 -12.29
C ALA A 478 -16.83 -16.50 -12.50
N THR A 479 -17.36 -17.62 -12.01
CA THR A 479 -18.79 -17.95 -11.97
C THR A 479 -19.43 -17.61 -10.62
N TYR A 480 -18.70 -16.91 -9.76
CA TYR A 480 -19.14 -16.51 -8.44
C TYR A 480 -18.98 -15.01 -8.23
N TYR A 481 -19.75 -14.47 -7.29
CA TYR A 481 -19.51 -13.16 -6.68
C TYR A 481 -19.38 -13.34 -5.17
N THR A 482 -18.68 -12.43 -4.51
CA THR A 482 -18.47 -12.49 -3.06
C THR A 482 -19.38 -11.51 -2.34
N TYR A 483 -19.72 -11.84 -1.10
CA TYR A 483 -20.38 -10.92 -0.17
C TYR A 483 -19.52 -10.77 1.09
N PHE A 484 -19.60 -9.59 1.71
CA PHE A 484 -19.13 -9.29 3.04
C PHE A 484 -20.26 -8.56 3.77
N LEU A 485 -20.72 -9.15 4.86
CA LEU A 485 -21.80 -8.64 5.71
C LEU A 485 -21.20 -8.17 7.01
N ARG A 486 -21.50 -6.95 7.48
CA ARG A 486 -21.11 -6.50 8.81
C ARG A 486 -22.31 -6.02 9.60
N PHE A 487 -22.38 -6.45 10.86
CA PHE A 487 -23.36 -6.01 11.85
C PHE A 487 -22.61 -5.38 13.01
N MET A 488 -22.96 -4.14 13.33
CA MET A 488 -22.38 -3.34 14.41
C MET A 488 -23.48 -3.00 15.42
N PHE A 489 -23.59 -3.82 16.45
CA PHE A 489 -24.43 -3.58 17.60
C PHE A 489 -23.67 -2.64 18.54
N LEU A 490 -24.22 -1.45 18.82
CA LEU A 490 -23.61 -0.54 19.81
C LEU A 490 -24.10 -0.88 21.22
N ASN A 491 -23.59 -0.20 22.25
CA ASN A 491 -24.21 -0.32 23.57
C ASN A 491 -25.65 0.21 23.50
N SER A 492 -26.56 -0.50 24.15
CA SER A 492 -27.97 -0.15 24.24
C SER A 492 -28.41 -0.05 25.70
N ILE A 493 -29.42 0.80 25.96
CA ILE A 493 -30.14 0.83 27.25
C ILE A 493 -31.43 -0.01 27.21
N GLN A 494 -31.77 -0.52 26.02
CA GLN A 494 -32.89 -1.41 25.76
C GLN A 494 -32.34 -2.77 25.36
N ASP A 495 -32.98 -3.82 25.85
CA ASP A 495 -32.66 -5.19 25.44
C ASP A 495 -32.90 -5.40 23.95
N ARG A 496 -32.07 -6.25 23.36
CA ARG A 496 -32.27 -6.76 22.02
C ARG A 496 -32.83 -8.18 22.12
N ASP A 497 -33.87 -8.44 21.34
CA ASP A 497 -34.42 -9.77 21.13
C ASP A 497 -34.22 -10.12 19.66
N LEU A 498 -33.25 -10.98 19.39
CA LEU A 498 -33.03 -11.53 18.05
C LEU A 498 -33.72 -12.90 17.99
N SER A 499 -34.95 -12.93 17.49
CA SER A 499 -35.73 -14.13 17.20
C SER A 499 -35.39 -14.78 15.85
N ASP A 500 -34.84 -14.00 14.92
CA ASP A 500 -34.37 -14.43 13.61
C ASP A 500 -33.24 -13.51 13.15
N LEU A 501 -32.13 -14.09 12.71
CA LEU A 501 -31.05 -13.34 12.07
C LEU A 501 -30.51 -14.17 10.90
N ARG A 502 -30.63 -13.62 9.70
CA ARG A 502 -30.18 -14.28 8.47
C ARG A 502 -29.21 -13.38 7.72
N GLY A 503 -28.01 -13.91 7.46
CA GLY A 503 -27.01 -13.19 6.66
C GLY A 503 -27.41 -13.16 5.18
N VAL A 504 -27.68 -14.33 4.61
CA VAL A 504 -28.00 -14.52 3.18
C VAL A 504 -29.12 -15.56 3.04
N ARG A 505 -30.07 -15.33 2.12
CA ARG A 505 -30.92 -16.36 1.51
C ARG A 505 -30.64 -16.41 0.03
N VAL A 506 -30.21 -17.55 -0.48
CA VAL A 506 -30.12 -17.81 -1.92
C VAL A 506 -31.24 -18.76 -2.31
N ARG A 507 -32.03 -18.40 -3.32
CA ARG A 507 -33.20 -19.19 -3.74
C ARG A 507 -33.39 -19.23 -5.23
N THR A 508 -34.09 -20.25 -5.69
CA THR A 508 -34.61 -20.33 -7.06
C THR A 508 -35.92 -21.12 -7.10
N SER A 509 -36.67 -20.91 -8.18
CA SER A 509 -37.81 -21.73 -8.57
C SER A 509 -37.55 -22.26 -9.97
N VAL A 510 -37.32 -23.57 -10.10
CA VAL A 510 -37.00 -24.21 -11.38
C VAL A 510 -38.07 -25.23 -11.76
N SER A 511 -38.43 -25.28 -13.04
CA SER A 511 -39.28 -26.36 -13.55
C SER A 511 -38.49 -27.67 -13.54
N LYS A 512 -39.17 -28.79 -13.25
CA LYS A 512 -38.61 -30.15 -13.37
C LYS A 512 -37.92 -30.37 -14.72
N ASN A 513 -38.42 -29.75 -15.78
CA ASN A 513 -37.93 -29.95 -17.14
C ASN A 513 -36.91 -28.88 -17.59
N LYS A 514 -36.36 -28.07 -16.68
CA LYS A 514 -35.48 -26.95 -17.03
C LYS A 514 -34.20 -27.43 -17.75
N TRP A 515 -33.56 -28.46 -17.21
CA TRP A 515 -32.28 -28.98 -17.71
C TRP A 515 -32.39 -30.44 -18.16
N THR A 516 -33.07 -31.27 -17.38
CA THR A 516 -33.34 -32.67 -17.68
C THR A 516 -34.81 -32.99 -17.34
N SER A 517 -35.25 -34.25 -17.50
CA SER A 517 -36.56 -34.70 -17.02
C SER A 517 -36.55 -35.18 -15.55
N SER A 518 -35.57 -34.74 -14.76
CA SER A 518 -35.33 -35.13 -13.36
C SER A 518 -35.44 -33.93 -12.42
N TRP A 519 -35.63 -34.20 -11.13
CA TRP A 519 -35.56 -33.14 -10.12
C TRP A 519 -34.12 -32.85 -9.76
N SER A 520 -33.79 -31.58 -9.57
CA SER A 520 -32.48 -31.16 -9.09
C SER A 520 -32.21 -31.72 -7.70
N LYS A 521 -30.93 -31.96 -7.42
CA LYS A 521 -30.44 -32.45 -6.14
C LYS A 521 -29.98 -31.28 -5.30
N ILE A 522 -30.00 -31.47 -3.99
CA ILE A 522 -29.38 -30.56 -3.02
C ILE A 522 -28.18 -31.28 -2.41
N TYR A 523 -27.01 -30.65 -2.44
CA TYR A 523 -25.82 -31.17 -1.79
C TYR A 523 -25.35 -30.17 -0.76
N THR A 524 -25.15 -30.66 0.46
CA THR A 524 -24.53 -29.89 1.54
C THR A 524 -23.32 -30.66 2.02
N GLU A 525 -22.18 -29.98 2.12
CA GLU A 525 -21.03 -30.58 2.79
C GLU A 525 -21.39 -30.94 4.22
N ASN A 526 -20.98 -32.11 4.68
CA ASN A 526 -21.13 -32.56 6.05
C ASN A 526 -19.78 -33.08 6.55
N GLY A 527 -18.77 -32.20 6.54
CA GLY A 527 -17.39 -32.51 6.87
C GLY A 527 -16.59 -33.16 5.74
N THR A 528 -15.33 -33.47 6.05
CA THR A 528 -14.41 -34.12 5.12
C THR A 528 -13.89 -35.45 5.68
N GLN A 529 -13.67 -36.42 4.78
CA GLN A 529 -13.01 -37.68 5.09
C GLN A 529 -11.84 -37.86 4.13
N ALA A 530 -10.62 -38.05 4.66
CA ALA A 530 -9.39 -38.13 3.86
C ALA A 530 -9.18 -36.93 2.90
N GLY A 531 -9.59 -35.73 3.32
CA GLY A 531 -9.48 -34.50 2.54
C GLY A 531 -10.56 -34.32 1.46
N MET A 532 -11.54 -35.23 1.40
CA MET A 532 -12.65 -35.20 0.44
C MET A 532 -13.98 -34.87 1.15
N PRO A 533 -14.86 -34.05 0.54
CA PRO A 533 -16.18 -33.75 1.10
C PRO A 533 -17.01 -35.01 1.32
N GLN A 534 -17.64 -35.10 2.49
CA GLN A 534 -18.79 -35.96 2.73
C GLN A 534 -20.05 -35.15 2.42
N ILE A 535 -20.98 -35.71 1.66
CA ILE A 535 -22.18 -34.99 1.22
C ILE A 535 -23.43 -35.46 1.98
N SER A 536 -24.33 -34.54 2.26
CA SER A 536 -25.69 -34.80 2.69
C SER A 536 -26.69 -34.35 1.64
N LEU A 537 -27.74 -35.14 1.47
CA LEU A 537 -28.91 -34.87 0.63
C LEU A 537 -30.11 -34.39 1.47
N GLU A 538 -29.94 -34.23 2.78
CA GLU A 538 -31.02 -33.90 3.70
C GLU A 538 -31.39 -32.41 3.67
N GLU A 539 -32.62 -32.13 4.06
CA GLU A 539 -33.11 -30.78 4.31
C GLU A 539 -33.02 -30.45 5.81
N GLY A 540 -33.11 -29.16 6.13
CA GLY A 540 -33.15 -28.68 7.51
C GLY A 540 -31.92 -27.88 7.90
N LEU A 541 -31.71 -27.76 9.21
CA LEU A 541 -30.60 -26.98 9.78
C LEU A 541 -29.36 -27.87 9.93
N PHE A 542 -28.35 -27.56 9.14
CA PHE A 542 -26.99 -28.07 9.26
C PHE A 542 -26.26 -27.25 10.31
N TYR A 543 -26.42 -27.74 11.54
CA TYR A 543 -25.54 -27.42 12.66
C TYR A 543 -24.46 -28.50 12.70
N ASN A 544 -23.20 -28.12 12.88
CA ASN A 544 -22.04 -29.04 12.98
C ASN A 544 -22.42 -30.41 13.57
N PHE A 545 -22.68 -31.37 12.70
CA PHE A 545 -23.12 -32.73 13.03
C PHE A 545 -21.92 -33.61 13.37
N SER A 546 -21.08 -33.18 14.32
CA SER A 546 -20.17 -34.08 15.04
C SER A 546 -19.57 -33.39 16.29
N GLY A 547 -20.26 -33.54 17.41
CA GLY A 547 -19.64 -33.79 18.73
C GLY A 547 -18.80 -32.74 19.46
N SER A 548 -18.11 -31.78 18.83
CA SER A 548 -17.28 -30.82 19.59
C SER A 548 -16.76 -29.64 18.77
N PHE A 549 -17.14 -28.41 19.10
CA PHE A 549 -16.43 -27.21 18.67
C PHE A 549 -15.09 -27.08 19.44
N PRO A 550 -13.98 -26.64 18.84
CA PRO A 550 -13.75 -26.25 17.43
C PRO A 550 -13.24 -27.42 16.55
N SER A 551 -13.32 -28.67 17.02
CA SER A 551 -12.78 -29.87 16.34
C SER A 551 -13.81 -30.65 15.51
N GLY A 552 -15.03 -30.13 15.40
CA GLY A 552 -16.16 -30.77 14.75
C GLY A 552 -16.16 -30.48 13.26
N TRP A 553 -16.91 -31.28 12.51
CA TRP A 553 -17.01 -31.20 11.06
C TRP A 553 -17.52 -29.81 10.61
N ALA A 554 -16.81 -29.19 9.68
CA ALA A 554 -17.24 -27.92 9.11
C ALA A 554 -18.19 -28.15 7.93
N HIS A 555 -19.05 -27.18 7.66
CA HIS A 555 -19.81 -27.08 6.42
C HIS A 555 -19.29 -25.82 5.72
N HIS A 556 -18.62 -25.95 4.59
CA HIS A 556 -18.08 -24.82 3.83
C HIS A 556 -18.96 -24.45 2.65
N TRP A 557 -19.83 -25.35 2.21
CA TRP A 557 -20.67 -25.11 1.05
C TRP A 557 -21.97 -25.92 1.04
N ALA A 558 -22.93 -25.40 0.28
CA ALA A 558 -24.12 -26.14 -0.16
C ALA A 558 -24.57 -25.63 -1.53
N GLU A 559 -25.24 -26.49 -2.29
CA GLU A 559 -25.73 -26.15 -3.62
C GLU A 559 -27.01 -26.91 -3.99
N MET A 560 -27.66 -26.39 -5.03
CA MET A 560 -28.62 -27.13 -5.85
C MET A 560 -27.98 -27.39 -7.21
N VAL A 561 -28.02 -28.63 -7.68
CA VAL A 561 -27.39 -29.03 -8.94
C VAL A 561 -28.23 -30.06 -9.71
N GLU A 562 -28.27 -29.90 -11.04
CA GLU A 562 -28.81 -30.89 -11.98
C GLU A 562 -28.12 -30.80 -13.34
N ASN A 563 -27.56 -31.90 -13.79
CA ASN A 563 -26.71 -32.01 -14.98
C ASN A 563 -25.60 -30.92 -15.01
N ASP A 564 -24.99 -30.64 -13.85
CA ASP A 564 -24.00 -29.56 -13.66
C ASP A 564 -24.55 -28.15 -13.95
N HIS A 565 -25.86 -27.94 -13.81
CA HIS A 565 -26.50 -26.63 -13.83
C HIS A 565 -27.04 -26.31 -12.44
N GLY A 566 -26.88 -25.07 -11.97
CA GLY A 566 -27.32 -24.75 -10.63
C GLY A 566 -26.67 -23.53 -10.01
N PHE A 567 -26.72 -23.52 -8.69
CA PHE A 567 -26.16 -22.46 -7.86
C PHE A 567 -25.90 -22.98 -6.45
N GLY A 568 -25.06 -22.27 -5.72
CA GLY A 568 -24.84 -22.56 -4.31
C GLY A 568 -24.08 -21.45 -3.61
N ILE A 569 -23.61 -21.77 -2.40
CA ILE A 569 -22.82 -20.89 -1.57
C ILE A 569 -21.56 -21.59 -1.10
N MET A 570 -20.45 -20.85 -0.99
CA MET A 570 -19.18 -21.30 -0.44
C MET A 570 -18.64 -20.28 0.54
N PHE A 571 -17.98 -20.73 1.61
CA PHE A 571 -17.31 -19.89 2.58
C PHE A 571 -16.20 -20.68 3.27
N ARG A 572 -15.33 -19.98 4.01
CA ARG A 572 -14.15 -20.60 4.64
C ARG A 572 -14.46 -21.06 6.06
N THR A 573 -13.61 -21.91 6.62
CA THR A 573 -13.78 -22.51 7.96
C THR A 573 -14.07 -21.48 9.05
N ALA A 574 -13.38 -20.33 9.02
CA ALA A 574 -13.60 -19.27 9.97
C ALA A 574 -15.03 -18.70 9.87
N ASP A 575 -15.57 -18.50 8.67
CA ASP A 575 -16.95 -18.02 8.47
C ASP A 575 -17.99 -19.06 8.89
N ASN A 576 -17.72 -20.36 8.68
CA ASN A 576 -18.53 -21.44 9.23
C ASN A 576 -18.62 -21.35 10.76
N TYR A 577 -17.49 -21.16 11.44
CA TYR A 577 -17.48 -21.03 12.91
C TYR A 577 -18.22 -19.79 13.40
N HIS A 578 -18.17 -18.69 12.64
CA HIS A 578 -18.91 -17.48 12.99
C HIS A 578 -20.43 -17.64 12.83
N LEU A 579 -20.95 -18.65 12.14
CA LEU A 579 -22.40 -18.91 12.10
C LEU A 579 -22.97 -19.13 13.50
N TYR A 580 -22.18 -19.68 14.43
CA TYR A 580 -22.58 -20.05 15.79
C TYR A 580 -22.32 -18.94 16.83
N LEU A 581 -21.97 -17.73 16.39
CA LEU A 581 -21.58 -16.63 17.28
C LEU A 581 -22.64 -16.34 18.37
N PHE A 582 -23.92 -16.47 18.03
CA PHE A 582 -25.04 -16.18 18.92
C PHE A 582 -25.44 -17.36 19.82
N ASP A 583 -24.90 -18.57 19.63
CA ASP A 583 -25.25 -19.74 20.43
C ASP A 583 -25.00 -19.52 21.92
N GLN A 584 -23.86 -18.90 22.26
CA GLN A 584 -23.53 -18.61 23.65
C GLN A 584 -24.50 -17.60 24.28
N MET A 585 -24.99 -16.62 23.51
CA MET A 585 -25.96 -15.64 23.98
C MET A 585 -27.34 -16.26 24.16
N ALA A 586 -27.75 -17.13 23.24
CA ALA A 586 -29.01 -17.86 23.31
C ALA A 586 -29.01 -18.99 24.36
N GLY A 587 -27.83 -19.50 24.73
CA GLY A 587 -27.69 -20.66 25.62
C GLY A 587 -28.06 -21.99 24.97
N ASP A 588 -28.29 -22.01 23.66
CA ASP A 588 -28.65 -23.19 22.85
C ASP A 588 -28.20 -22.97 21.39
N LYS A 589 -28.37 -23.98 20.54
CA LYS A 589 -28.05 -23.95 19.12
C LYS A 589 -29.00 -23.03 18.37
N THR A 590 -28.47 -21.97 17.80
CA THR A 590 -29.24 -21.00 17.03
C THR A 590 -28.68 -20.79 15.62
N GLY A 591 -27.36 -20.87 15.42
CA GLY A 591 -26.75 -20.70 14.10
C GLY A 591 -26.69 -21.96 13.24
N GLY A 592 -26.50 -21.81 11.93
CA GLY A 592 -26.17 -22.90 11.00
C GLY A 592 -26.52 -22.61 9.54
N LEU A 593 -26.24 -23.58 8.67
CA LEU A 593 -26.65 -23.52 7.27
C LEU A 593 -28.01 -24.22 7.13
N ARG A 594 -29.03 -23.59 6.55
CA ARG A 594 -30.37 -24.19 6.45
C ARG A 594 -30.81 -24.37 5.00
N ILE A 595 -31.18 -25.60 4.68
CA ILE A 595 -31.61 -26.02 3.34
C ILE A 595 -33.09 -26.40 3.36
N SER A 596 -33.80 -26.04 2.30
CA SER A 596 -35.18 -26.48 2.07
C SER A 596 -35.40 -26.76 0.59
N ASP A 597 -36.08 -27.86 0.28
CA ASP A 597 -36.48 -28.26 -1.07
C ASP A 597 -37.98 -28.60 -1.09
N SER A 598 -38.77 -27.82 -1.83
CA SER A 598 -40.20 -28.06 -1.97
C SER A 598 -40.59 -28.27 -3.42
N ARG A 599 -41.35 -29.35 -3.68
CA ARG A 599 -41.75 -29.75 -5.03
C ARG A 599 -43.26 -29.72 -5.16
N ASN A 600 -43.78 -28.89 -6.06
CA ASN A 600 -45.21 -28.78 -6.31
C ASN A 600 -45.50 -28.51 -7.79
N GLY A 601 -46.44 -29.25 -8.37
CA GLY A 601 -46.98 -28.96 -9.70
C GLY A 601 -45.97 -28.94 -10.85
N GLY A 602 -44.85 -29.66 -10.75
CA GLY A 602 -43.77 -29.64 -11.75
C GLY A 602 -42.73 -28.54 -11.57
N THR A 603 -42.80 -27.80 -10.45
CA THR A 603 -41.81 -26.80 -10.03
C THR A 603 -41.13 -27.25 -8.74
N GLN A 604 -39.83 -27.02 -8.65
CA GLN A 604 -39.00 -27.19 -7.47
C GLN A 604 -38.59 -25.80 -6.96
N ASN A 605 -38.77 -25.54 -5.67
CA ASN A 605 -38.25 -24.34 -5.02
C ASN A 605 -37.18 -24.78 -4.03
N VAL A 606 -35.98 -24.26 -4.19
CA VAL A 606 -34.84 -24.54 -3.31
C VAL A 606 -34.37 -23.26 -2.66
N GLU A 607 -34.10 -23.32 -1.36
CA GLU A 607 -33.49 -22.22 -0.60
C GLU A 607 -32.29 -22.72 0.20
N ILE A 608 -31.21 -21.94 0.16
CA ILE A 608 -29.99 -22.10 0.95
C ILE A 608 -29.84 -20.85 1.82
N ASN A 609 -29.78 -21.03 3.13
CA ASN A 609 -29.85 -19.93 4.09
C ASN A 609 -28.67 -19.94 5.05
N LEU A 610 -27.94 -18.83 5.15
CA LEU A 610 -27.01 -18.60 6.27
C LEU A 610 -27.80 -18.05 7.44
N LYS A 611 -28.20 -18.95 8.35
CA LYS A 611 -28.90 -18.62 9.58
C LYS A 611 -27.88 -18.36 10.68
N LEU A 612 -27.88 -17.14 11.21
CA LEU A 612 -27.03 -16.74 12.33
C LEU A 612 -27.78 -16.92 13.67
N VAL A 613 -29.11 -16.78 13.61
CA VAL A 613 -30.05 -17.12 14.67
C VAL A 613 -31.27 -17.79 14.04
N ASP A 614 -31.61 -19.00 14.50
CA ASP A 614 -32.75 -19.84 14.09
C ASP A 614 -33.24 -20.64 15.29
N ARG A 615 -34.55 -20.87 15.38
CA ARG A 615 -35.27 -21.60 16.45
C ARG A 615 -35.23 -20.98 17.84
N VAL A 616 -34.05 -20.66 18.38
CA VAL A 616 -33.85 -20.14 19.74
C VAL A 616 -33.38 -18.69 19.65
N PRO A 617 -34.16 -17.74 20.20
CA PRO A 617 -33.78 -16.33 20.19
C PRO A 617 -32.51 -16.05 21.01
N ALA A 618 -31.69 -15.11 20.54
CA ALA A 618 -30.63 -14.50 21.33
C ALA A 618 -31.18 -13.22 21.98
N ASN A 619 -31.51 -13.31 23.28
CA ASN A 619 -32.28 -12.31 24.01
C ASN A 619 -31.46 -11.56 25.05
N ASP A 620 -32.01 -10.41 25.47
CA ASP A 620 -31.62 -9.66 26.65
C ASP A 620 -30.14 -9.23 26.66
N PHE A 621 -29.57 -9.03 25.48
CA PHE A 621 -28.21 -8.49 25.35
C PHE A 621 -28.22 -7.01 24.98
N GLN A 622 -27.40 -6.25 25.72
CA GLN A 622 -27.26 -4.80 25.59
C GLN A 622 -25.84 -4.37 25.20
N SER A 623 -24.88 -5.29 25.30
CA SER A 623 -23.47 -5.03 25.02
C SER A 623 -23.22 -4.76 23.55
N ALA A 624 -22.21 -3.94 23.27
CA ALA A 624 -21.69 -3.77 21.93
C ALA A 624 -21.11 -5.08 21.36
N LEU A 625 -21.33 -5.32 20.07
CA LEU A 625 -20.80 -6.44 19.31
C LEU A 625 -20.57 -5.98 17.86
N ASP A 626 -19.37 -6.14 17.34
CA ASP A 626 -19.02 -5.87 15.95
C ASP A 626 -18.57 -7.19 15.31
N THR A 627 -19.30 -7.62 14.28
CA THR A 627 -19.12 -8.94 13.68
C THR A 627 -19.39 -8.91 12.18
N PHE A 628 -18.78 -9.85 11.46
CA PHE A 628 -18.90 -9.94 10.01
C PHE A 628 -18.90 -11.38 9.51
N TRP A 629 -19.47 -11.58 8.32
CA TRP A 629 -19.48 -12.84 7.59
C TRP A 629 -19.15 -12.60 6.12
N SER A 630 -18.30 -13.45 5.58
CA SER A 630 -17.92 -13.41 4.16
C SER A 630 -18.10 -14.76 3.49
N GLY A 631 -18.37 -14.73 2.19
CA GLY A 631 -18.48 -15.92 1.37
C GLY A 631 -18.69 -15.58 -0.10
N ALA A 632 -18.97 -16.61 -0.89
CA ALA A 632 -19.21 -16.53 -2.32
C ALA A 632 -20.52 -17.21 -2.67
N ILE A 633 -21.28 -16.59 -3.57
CA ILE A 633 -22.46 -17.19 -4.19
C ILE A 633 -22.05 -17.58 -5.61
N VAL A 634 -22.21 -18.86 -5.93
CA VAL A 634 -21.78 -19.46 -7.20
C VAL A 634 -23.00 -19.73 -8.05
N THR A 635 -22.95 -19.42 -9.34
CA THR A 635 -23.97 -19.81 -10.33
C THR A 635 -23.25 -20.44 -11.50
N PHE A 636 -23.68 -21.62 -11.94
CA PHE A 636 -22.94 -22.41 -12.92
C PHE A 636 -23.88 -23.07 -13.94
N ASP A 637 -23.39 -23.25 -15.17
CA ASP A 637 -24.17 -23.73 -16.33
C ASP A 637 -23.32 -24.69 -17.16
N GLY A 638 -23.31 -25.96 -16.75
CA GLY A 638 -22.62 -27.05 -17.43
C GLY A 638 -21.10 -27.14 -17.19
N LEU A 639 -20.51 -26.23 -16.43
CA LEU A 639 -19.08 -26.24 -16.08
C LEU A 639 -18.90 -25.82 -14.61
N ASP A 640 -17.98 -26.50 -13.94
CA ASP A 640 -17.52 -26.23 -12.58
C ASP A 640 -18.65 -25.94 -11.57
N PRO A 641 -19.56 -26.91 -11.32
CA PRO A 641 -20.43 -26.84 -10.14
C PRO A 641 -19.59 -26.79 -8.85
N ILE A 642 -20.21 -26.44 -7.72
CA ILE A 642 -19.48 -26.50 -6.44
C ILE A 642 -19.07 -27.95 -6.20
N TYR A 643 -19.98 -28.91 -6.38
CA TYR A 643 -19.72 -30.35 -6.37
C TYR A 643 -20.40 -31.02 -7.57
N THR A 644 -19.69 -31.91 -8.27
CA THR A 644 -20.22 -32.51 -9.50
C THR A 644 -21.39 -33.45 -9.24
N ASP A 645 -22.35 -33.48 -10.15
CA ASP A 645 -23.54 -34.33 -10.05
C ASP A 645 -23.28 -35.84 -10.07
N MET A 646 -22.15 -36.22 -10.66
CA MET A 646 -21.66 -37.59 -10.72
C MET A 646 -20.87 -37.99 -9.45
N GLY A 647 -20.65 -37.04 -8.53
CA GLY A 647 -19.69 -37.17 -7.44
C GLY A 647 -18.24 -37.26 -7.91
N GLY A 648 -17.30 -37.17 -6.97
CA GLY A 648 -15.88 -37.38 -7.25
C GLY A 648 -14.95 -36.35 -6.61
N THR A 649 -13.81 -36.13 -7.26
CA THR A 649 -12.69 -35.29 -6.79
C THR A 649 -12.64 -33.89 -7.41
N SER A 650 -13.59 -33.56 -8.27
CA SER A 650 -13.66 -32.27 -8.99
C SER A 650 -14.82 -31.41 -8.48
N GLY A 651 -14.68 -30.09 -8.61
CA GLY A 651 -15.70 -29.08 -8.29
C GLY A 651 -15.08 -27.84 -7.63
N LEU A 652 -15.79 -26.71 -7.63
CA LEU A 652 -15.28 -25.46 -7.04
C LEU A 652 -15.13 -25.52 -5.50
N TRP A 653 -15.70 -26.54 -4.84
CA TRP A 653 -15.46 -26.81 -3.42
C TRP A 653 -13.97 -26.84 -3.06
N VAL A 654 -13.11 -27.24 -3.99
CA VAL A 654 -11.65 -27.32 -3.78
C VAL A 654 -11.04 -25.95 -3.48
N MET A 655 -11.64 -24.86 -3.96
CA MET A 655 -11.17 -23.51 -3.65
C MET A 655 -11.37 -23.21 -2.17
N ALA A 656 -12.52 -23.59 -1.62
CA ALA A 656 -12.89 -23.37 -0.23
C ALA A 656 -12.19 -24.33 0.75
N GLU A 657 -11.88 -25.57 0.34
CA GLU A 657 -11.24 -26.58 1.18
C GLU A 657 -9.71 -26.60 1.05
N HIS A 658 -9.21 -26.48 -0.19
CA HIS A 658 -7.80 -26.62 -0.57
C HIS A 658 -7.32 -25.39 -1.36
N PRO A 659 -7.40 -24.16 -0.80
CA PRO A 659 -6.79 -23.00 -1.43
C PRO A 659 -5.27 -23.21 -1.57
N PRO A 660 -4.59 -22.42 -2.41
CA PRO A 660 -3.16 -22.57 -2.57
C PRO A 660 -2.43 -22.25 -1.27
N VAL A 661 -1.40 -23.04 -0.97
CA VAL A 661 -0.41 -22.70 0.06
C VAL A 661 0.65 -21.83 -0.58
N VAL A 662 1.01 -20.73 0.08
CA VAL A 662 1.92 -19.72 -0.47
C VAL A 662 3.30 -19.84 0.19
N SER A 663 4.35 -19.59 -0.58
CA SER A 663 5.67 -19.25 -0.03
C SER A 663 6.14 -17.93 -0.63
N LEU A 664 6.86 -17.15 0.16
CA LEU A 664 7.34 -15.82 -0.22
C LEU A 664 8.86 -15.81 -0.25
N THR A 665 9.42 -15.38 -1.37
CA THR A 665 10.83 -15.06 -1.51
C THR A 665 11.00 -13.56 -1.76
N VAL A 666 11.91 -12.94 -1.00
CA VAL A 666 12.32 -11.55 -1.19
C VAL A 666 13.71 -11.53 -1.82
N SER A 667 13.89 -10.81 -2.93
CA SER A 667 15.11 -10.91 -3.73
C SER A 667 15.55 -9.58 -4.36
N ARG A 668 16.81 -9.56 -4.81
CA ARG A 668 17.50 -8.39 -5.37
C ARG A 668 17.25 -8.19 -6.85
#